data_AF-A0A971CV56-F1
#
_entry.id   AF-A0A971CV56-F1
#
_cell.length_a   1.000
_cell.length_b   1.000
_cell.length_c   1.000
_cell.angle_alpha   90.00
_cell.angle_beta   90.00
_cell.angle_gamma   90.00
#
_symmetry.space_group_name_H-M   'P 1'
#
loop_
_entity.id
_entity.type
_entity.pdbx_description
1 polymer ?
#
loop_
_entity_poly.entity_id
_entity_poly.type
_entity_poly.pdbx_seq_one_letter_code
_entity_poly.pdbx_strand_id
1 'polypeptide(L)'
;MKKVACCSAVLVLCVCLSPAVGQPIQPSNPNQQVMPAPVPQTQPAPAMQRQGLQPRRVKPVRESPQNAQMEQARGLLRNQDYQNAYRILMNLAQQEHGEAMFFLGLMYDRGSGVQQDIRESVRWYTRSSLAGWSDSMFNLGQKYHKGEGVQADQVKAADLFFLVATTGDPDGQWVFGVFVAEGTGRPKDVIEGCAWLLMAASQGHEKAKQELQTYRQQLTDQQRGDAEAVAETLSELVRTDGFAPEKMPVVPVPAFMASDEDDPNDQKRTDDQAAEEEAEEEVIARVDLKGRITPTGDLVGRGTFTFDPQVYATIKSVVQDPMYFLRELSSNRADTELAPDATASYDDASSSVVLDVHMLGVVHNRGNGRWEWNAEDQEFQETATNDNGETVATFLYKGSPDEEVKFEGQASYTFPAGATKVAFDRSKKLLSYSLPYKDTGGKGQLDLQFTARDRIMSCLYKVYGMETDFPAQWVAKARVTNVGTGRIRDLRLRYRVEGYSEWSIWQKSPEVLPGQTVVGVYKPVLDRSIASLTSTTPANVLVEWRYIDSDGQRQDDSDGKRVSILGRHEFIFSNFTKEESMGSWYDLFSNSEMIAAWVTRDDPVIKQFAAMANKAAGGKGAPYSDEAAYAVLKACYELWQGNDFTYQGPVGLSDPTLSFDNTIVQSIKFPRDVIRDKSGTCIELAALYCSMAHSVGLKPYMVLIPGHAFSLIRLPSGNLLPIETTGVGGGKTHGSASFDEVVESAGATYKKAAAEGRVLEIDIEDCWTRGVSSPELEALPADILQRWGIVAVKSTPSPRPGPVPPPQPQPQPQPQPQPQWSPVGFWAGTATSDYPALTYPMQVQVAASQGGQFTAQWYGEATVTDMYGRQMLYKITEIFVGQMQGDRLIMQGQSKTIVVNGMPQQAPTDSMTVRMEGAELVGDVNVATGGRCIWRARRQQ
;
A
#
# COMPACT_ATOMS: atom_id res chain seq x y z
N MET A 1 -7.54 9.90 -21.54
CA MET A 1 -6.12 9.94 -22.01
C MET A 1 -5.19 10.82 -21.14
N LYS A 2 -5.32 10.78 -19.81
CA LYS A 2 -4.42 11.48 -18.87
C LYS A 2 -3.65 10.52 -17.94
N LYS A 3 -3.80 9.20 -18.06
CA LYS A 3 -3.17 8.24 -17.13
C LYS A 3 -2.52 6.99 -17.73
N VAL A 4 -2.29 6.91 -19.04
CA VAL A 4 -1.30 5.95 -19.59
C VAL A 4 0.15 6.47 -19.40
N ALA A 5 0.33 7.74 -19.04
CA ALA A 5 1.63 8.36 -18.78
C ALA A 5 2.25 8.06 -17.39
N CYS A 6 1.63 7.24 -16.54
CA CYS A 6 2.23 6.82 -15.27
C CYS A 6 3.20 5.62 -15.39
N CYS A 7 3.28 4.96 -16.54
CA CYS A 7 4.14 3.79 -16.71
C CYS A 7 5.54 4.08 -17.33
N SER A 8 5.96 5.35 -17.44
CA SER A 8 7.36 5.65 -17.80
C SER A 8 7.79 7.09 -17.53
N ALA A 9 8.48 7.29 -16.42
CA ALA A 9 9.60 8.21 -16.37
C ALA A 9 10.51 7.84 -15.17
N VAL A 10 11.79 7.63 -15.50
CA VAL A 10 13.00 7.70 -14.67
C VAL A 10 13.62 6.38 -14.16
N LEU A 11 14.40 5.74 -15.05
CA LEU A 11 15.64 4.98 -14.76
C LEU A 11 16.71 5.59 -15.73
N VAL A 12 17.95 5.96 -15.37
CA VAL A 12 19.04 5.20 -14.75
C VAL A 12 20.17 6.16 -14.27
N LEU A 13 20.74 5.95 -13.07
CA LEU A 13 22.19 5.71 -12.88
C LEU A 13 22.54 5.24 -11.46
N CYS A 14 22.99 3.99 -11.38
CA CYS A 14 23.73 3.36 -10.29
C CYS A 14 25.10 2.88 -10.83
N VAL A 15 26.00 2.52 -9.89
CA VAL A 15 27.29 1.78 -10.04
C VAL A 15 28.53 2.69 -10.21
N CYS A 16 29.62 2.67 -9.42
CA CYS A 16 30.32 1.65 -8.61
C CYS A 16 31.17 2.36 -7.51
N LEU A 17 31.46 1.77 -6.35
CA LEU A 17 32.70 1.01 -6.12
C LEU A 17 32.58 0.06 -4.90
N SER A 18 32.91 -1.21 -5.14
CA SER A 18 33.02 -2.30 -4.17
C SER A 18 34.20 -2.14 -3.18
N PRO A 19 34.17 -2.82 -2.02
CA PRO A 19 35.30 -2.91 -1.10
C PRO A 19 36.16 -4.17 -1.38
N ALA A 20 37.48 -4.05 -1.34
CA ALA A 20 38.40 -5.20 -1.36
C ALA A 20 39.28 -5.23 -0.08
N VAL A 21 38.89 -6.14 0.82
CA VAL A 21 39.67 -7.11 1.62
C VAL A 21 41.05 -6.72 2.18
N GLY A 22 41.19 -6.90 3.51
CA GLY A 22 42.47 -7.19 4.19
C GLY A 22 42.36 -7.23 5.72
N GLN A 23 42.20 -8.41 6.32
CA GLN A 23 42.26 -8.67 7.78
C GLN A 23 43.73 -8.69 8.32
N PRO A 24 44.00 -9.10 9.59
CA PRO A 24 43.78 -8.44 10.89
C PRO A 24 45.12 -8.31 11.68
N ILE A 25 45.13 -7.71 12.89
CA ILE A 25 45.98 -8.10 14.06
C ILE A 25 45.56 -7.27 15.30
N GLN A 26 45.81 -7.86 16.47
CA GLN A 26 45.25 -7.74 17.82
C GLN A 26 45.76 -6.54 18.70
N PRO A 27 45.29 -6.41 19.98
CA PRO A 27 45.14 -5.13 20.69
C PRO A 27 46.30 -4.78 21.64
N SER A 28 46.39 -3.50 22.02
CA SER A 28 46.62 -2.97 23.39
C SER A 28 47.28 -1.58 23.37
N ASN A 29 46.77 -0.64 24.17
CA ASN A 29 47.41 -0.10 25.40
C ASN A 29 46.90 1.35 25.69
N PRO A 30 46.39 1.66 26.89
CA PRO A 30 45.94 2.98 27.27
C PRO A 30 47.07 3.74 27.95
N ASN A 31 47.73 4.66 27.24
CA ASN A 31 48.46 5.81 27.78
C ASN A 31 49.25 6.45 26.64
N GLN A 32 48.81 7.63 26.17
CA GLN A 32 49.77 8.66 25.79
C GLN A 32 49.14 10.05 25.79
N GLN A 33 49.94 10.97 26.31
CA GLN A 33 49.59 12.26 26.84
C GLN A 33 49.38 13.32 25.76
N VAL A 34 48.53 14.28 26.13
CA VAL A 34 48.26 15.57 25.50
C VAL A 34 49.52 16.43 25.36
N MET A 35 49.74 17.01 24.17
CA MET A 35 50.39 18.32 23.99
C MET A 35 49.70 19.10 22.85
N PRO A 36 49.59 20.44 22.93
CA PRO A 36 48.73 21.24 22.06
C PRO A 36 49.42 21.67 20.76
N ALA A 37 48.62 21.82 19.69
CA ALA A 37 49.04 22.40 18.42
C ALA A 37 49.06 23.95 18.47
N PRO A 38 49.90 24.63 17.65
CA PRO A 38 50.07 26.07 17.70
C PRO A 38 48.96 26.83 16.95
N VAL A 39 48.61 28.00 17.48
CA VAL A 39 47.71 29.00 16.87
C VAL A 39 48.50 29.85 15.86
N PRO A 40 48.05 30.01 14.60
CA PRO A 40 48.50 31.08 13.73
C PRO A 40 47.55 32.29 13.77
N GLN A 41 48.19 33.45 13.89
CA GLN A 41 47.62 34.78 14.05
C GLN A 41 46.99 35.33 12.77
N THR A 42 45.94 36.12 12.94
CA THR A 42 45.27 36.95 11.94
C THR A 42 46.11 38.18 11.56
N GLN A 43 46.17 38.50 10.27
CA GLN A 43 46.54 39.83 9.76
C GLN A 43 45.57 40.27 8.64
N PRO A 44 45.33 41.59 8.49
CA PRO A 44 44.13 42.14 7.87
C PRO A 44 44.24 42.32 6.34
N ALA A 45 43.09 42.32 5.68
CA ALA A 45 42.95 42.47 4.24
C ALA A 45 43.38 43.86 3.71
N PRO A 46 44.05 43.95 2.56
CA PRO A 46 44.16 45.18 1.78
C PRO A 46 43.09 45.26 0.68
N ALA A 47 42.77 46.51 0.33
CA ALA A 47 41.62 46.94 -0.44
C ALA A 47 41.60 46.56 -1.94
N MET A 48 40.37 46.48 -2.43
CA MET A 48 39.86 46.15 -3.76
C MET A 48 40.43 47.03 -4.89
N GLN A 49 40.90 46.40 -5.99
CA GLN A 49 40.87 46.98 -7.34
C GLN A 49 40.21 45.99 -8.31
N ARG A 50 39.19 46.48 -9.01
CA ARG A 50 38.37 45.74 -9.98
C ARG A 50 39.14 45.54 -11.29
N GLN A 51 39.30 44.30 -11.74
CA GLN A 51 39.50 43.92 -13.16
C GLN A 51 39.13 42.45 -13.38
N GLY A 52 38.50 42.15 -14.52
CA GLY A 52 37.70 40.96 -14.80
C GLY A 52 38.44 39.62 -14.76
N LEU A 53 37.71 38.59 -14.31
CA LEU A 53 38.14 37.20 -14.29
C LEU A 53 38.29 36.65 -15.72
N GLN A 54 39.50 36.20 -16.06
CA GLN A 54 39.72 35.21 -17.12
C GLN A 54 39.47 33.79 -16.56
N PRO A 55 38.94 32.85 -17.37
CA PRO A 55 38.64 31.50 -16.91
C PRO A 55 39.91 30.65 -16.69
N ARG A 56 39.90 29.84 -15.62
CA ARG A 56 40.94 28.85 -15.29
C ARG A 56 40.98 27.72 -16.33
N ARG A 57 42.17 27.39 -16.84
CA ARG A 57 42.42 26.22 -17.70
C ARG A 57 42.10 24.91 -16.97
N VAL A 58 41.06 24.22 -17.44
CA VAL A 58 40.76 22.81 -17.14
C VAL A 58 41.60 21.93 -18.10
N LYS A 59 42.14 20.81 -17.60
CA LYS A 59 42.84 19.81 -18.46
C LYS A 59 41.88 19.28 -19.54
N PRO A 60 42.36 18.96 -20.76
CA PRO A 60 41.48 18.60 -21.87
C PRO A 60 40.80 17.27 -21.56
N VAL A 61 39.50 17.35 -21.28
CA VAL A 61 38.56 16.23 -21.36
C VAL A 61 38.44 15.90 -22.86
N ARG A 62 38.32 14.62 -23.23
CA ARG A 62 37.97 14.26 -24.62
C ARG A 62 36.67 14.97 -24.97
N GLU A 63 36.74 15.97 -25.85
CA GLU A 63 35.59 16.79 -26.23
C GLU A 63 34.54 15.93 -26.94
N SER A 64 33.30 15.96 -26.45
CA SER A 64 32.16 15.44 -27.21
C SER A 64 31.94 16.34 -28.43
N PRO A 65 31.50 15.80 -29.59
CA PRO A 65 31.25 16.59 -30.79
C PRO A 65 30.29 17.78 -30.59
N GLN A 66 29.31 17.64 -29.68
CA GLN A 66 28.35 18.69 -29.33
C GLN A 66 29.00 19.85 -28.56
N ASN A 67 29.95 19.59 -27.65
CA ASN A 67 30.66 20.63 -26.90
C ASN A 67 31.53 21.51 -27.81
N ALA A 68 32.18 20.92 -28.81
CA ALA A 68 32.98 21.67 -29.78
C ALA A 68 32.10 22.57 -30.68
N GLN A 69 30.93 22.08 -31.09
CA GLN A 69 29.96 22.86 -31.85
C GLN A 69 29.36 24.01 -31.02
N MET A 70 29.08 23.77 -29.74
CA MET A 70 28.56 24.80 -28.85
C MET A 70 29.60 25.92 -28.60
N GLU A 71 30.88 25.58 -28.42
CA GLU A 71 31.95 26.58 -28.32
C GLU A 71 32.14 27.39 -29.61
N GLN A 72 31.99 26.73 -30.77
CA GLN A 72 31.99 27.42 -32.05
C GLN A 72 30.82 28.42 -32.14
N ALA A 73 29.61 28.02 -31.75
CA ALA A 73 28.44 28.90 -31.72
C ALA A 73 28.65 30.09 -30.77
N ARG A 74 29.18 29.88 -29.56
CA ARG A 74 29.54 30.96 -28.62
C ARG A 74 30.55 31.94 -29.23
N GLY A 75 31.55 31.44 -29.96
CA GLY A 75 32.53 32.25 -30.68
C GLY A 75 31.90 33.12 -31.76
N LEU A 76 30.96 32.56 -32.53
CA LEU A 76 30.22 33.29 -33.57
C LEU A 76 29.29 34.35 -32.97
N LEU A 77 28.58 34.04 -31.87
CA LEU A 77 27.76 35.00 -31.13
C LEU A 77 28.60 36.19 -30.61
N ARG A 78 29.78 35.94 -30.05
CA ARG A 78 30.70 37.00 -29.60
C ARG A 78 31.18 37.89 -30.74
N ASN A 79 31.38 37.32 -31.91
CA ASN A 79 31.79 38.03 -33.12
C ASN A 79 30.61 38.62 -33.91
N GLN A 80 29.38 38.52 -33.38
CA GLN A 80 28.15 38.99 -34.01
C GLN A 80 27.83 38.34 -35.37
N ASP A 81 28.39 37.16 -35.64
CA ASP A 81 28.04 36.36 -36.80
C ASP A 81 26.81 35.49 -36.49
N TYR A 82 25.67 36.16 -36.38
CA TYR A 82 24.44 35.55 -35.89
C TYR A 82 23.84 34.54 -36.87
N GLN A 83 24.04 34.68 -38.18
CA GLN A 83 23.51 33.73 -39.17
C GLN A 83 24.19 32.37 -39.07
N ASN A 84 25.53 32.37 -38.96
CA ASN A 84 26.26 31.12 -38.78
C ASN A 84 26.05 30.53 -37.38
N ALA A 85 25.92 31.37 -36.35
CA ALA A 85 25.56 30.92 -35.01
C ALA A 85 24.18 30.25 -35.01
N TYR A 86 23.16 30.88 -35.60
CA TYR A 86 21.79 30.36 -35.66
C TYR A 86 21.74 28.95 -36.27
N ARG A 87 22.47 28.70 -37.36
CA ARG A 87 22.50 27.39 -38.01
C ARG A 87 23.06 26.29 -37.11
N ILE A 88 24.13 26.59 -36.36
CA ILE A 88 24.73 25.64 -35.42
C ILE A 88 23.82 25.43 -34.21
N LEU A 89 23.28 26.52 -33.65
CA LEU A 89 22.36 26.47 -32.52
C LEU A 89 21.08 25.70 -32.84
N MET A 90 20.52 25.87 -34.04
CA MET A 90 19.32 25.14 -34.47
C MET A 90 19.59 23.65 -34.61
N ASN A 91 20.76 23.27 -35.14
CA ASN A 91 21.16 21.86 -35.21
C ASN A 91 21.34 21.25 -33.80
N LEU A 92 22.00 21.97 -32.89
CA LEU A 92 22.16 21.53 -31.50
C LEU A 92 20.82 21.48 -30.75
N ALA A 93 19.90 22.41 -31.03
CA ALA A 93 18.56 22.42 -30.46
C ALA A 93 17.66 21.28 -30.98
N GLN A 94 17.87 20.79 -32.21
CA GLN A 94 17.22 19.55 -32.69
C GLN A 94 17.69 18.31 -31.92
N GLN A 95 18.86 18.37 -31.31
CA GLN A 95 19.42 17.33 -30.44
C GLN A 95 19.16 17.62 -28.96
N GLU A 96 18.19 18.50 -28.66
CA GLU A 96 17.77 18.85 -27.30
C GLU A 96 18.84 19.53 -26.42
N HIS A 97 19.85 20.18 -27.03
CA HIS A 97 20.90 20.86 -26.28
C HIS A 97 20.37 22.14 -25.60
N GLY A 98 20.20 22.10 -24.27
CA GLY A 98 19.54 23.17 -23.48
C GLY A 98 20.16 24.55 -23.64
N GLU A 99 21.48 24.67 -23.64
CA GLU A 99 22.15 25.97 -23.83
C GLU A 99 21.95 26.54 -25.25
N ALA A 100 21.83 25.66 -26.27
CA ALA A 100 21.63 26.12 -27.64
C ALA A 100 20.22 26.69 -27.80
N MET A 101 19.23 26.03 -27.19
CA MET A 101 17.85 26.53 -27.09
C MET A 101 17.78 27.86 -26.33
N PHE A 102 18.57 28.05 -25.27
CA PHE A 102 18.66 29.33 -24.56
C PHE A 102 19.11 30.45 -25.49
N PHE A 103 20.20 30.25 -26.25
CA PHE A 103 20.68 31.26 -27.17
C PHE A 103 19.73 31.52 -28.34
N LEU A 104 19.00 30.50 -28.83
CA LEU A 104 17.93 30.72 -29.80
C LEU A 104 16.82 31.59 -29.19
N GLY A 105 16.40 31.31 -27.96
CA GLY A 105 15.47 32.16 -27.22
C GLY A 105 15.96 33.59 -27.13
N LEU A 106 17.23 33.80 -26.79
CA LEU A 106 17.84 35.13 -26.70
C LEU A 106 17.90 35.85 -28.06
N MET A 107 18.17 35.11 -29.14
CA MET A 107 18.20 35.66 -30.49
C MET A 107 16.81 36.12 -30.94
N TYR A 108 15.76 35.35 -30.65
CA TYR A 108 14.37 35.75 -30.91
C TYR A 108 13.90 36.88 -29.99
N ASP A 109 14.30 36.89 -28.72
CA ASP A 109 13.96 37.94 -27.75
C ASP A 109 14.58 39.29 -28.14
N ARG A 110 15.78 39.28 -28.72
CA ARG A 110 16.54 40.49 -29.10
C ARG A 110 16.50 40.81 -30.59
N GLY A 111 15.94 39.95 -31.43
CA GLY A 111 16.01 40.08 -32.90
C GLY A 111 17.44 40.02 -33.46
N SER A 112 18.33 39.24 -32.83
CA SER A 112 19.74 39.15 -33.24
C SER A 112 19.93 38.05 -34.28
N GLY A 113 20.07 38.42 -35.54
CA GLY A 113 20.21 37.47 -36.66
C GLY A 113 18.92 36.76 -37.09
N VAL A 114 17.82 36.99 -36.37
CA VAL A 114 16.46 36.59 -36.71
C VAL A 114 15.52 37.78 -36.48
N GLN A 115 14.32 37.75 -37.05
CA GLN A 115 13.31 38.74 -36.71
C GLN A 115 12.92 38.57 -35.23
N GLN A 116 12.78 39.68 -34.51
CA GLN A 116 12.37 39.64 -33.11
C GLN A 116 10.97 39.04 -32.99
N ASP A 117 10.85 38.01 -32.14
CA ASP A 117 9.57 37.37 -31.83
C ASP A 117 9.60 36.92 -30.36
N ILE A 118 8.86 37.65 -29.52
CA ILE A 118 8.83 37.41 -28.07
C ILE A 118 8.11 36.10 -27.76
N ARG A 119 7.08 35.71 -28.53
CA ARG A 119 6.39 34.43 -28.34
C ARG A 119 7.32 33.28 -28.67
N GLU A 120 8.06 33.39 -29.78
CA GLU A 120 9.06 32.41 -30.14
C GLU A 120 10.19 32.33 -29.11
N SER A 121 10.61 33.47 -28.55
CA SER A 121 11.57 33.46 -27.44
C SER A 121 11.06 32.68 -26.22
N VAL A 122 9.77 32.83 -25.87
CA VAL A 122 9.16 32.08 -24.77
C VAL A 122 9.11 30.60 -25.10
N ARG A 123 8.81 30.22 -26.36
CA ARG A 123 8.86 28.81 -26.78
C ARG A 123 10.25 28.21 -26.58
N TRP A 124 11.30 28.92 -27.00
CA TRP A 124 12.68 28.46 -26.84
C TRP A 124 13.17 28.47 -25.40
N TYR A 125 12.85 29.51 -24.61
CA TYR A 125 13.16 29.54 -23.18
C TYR A 125 12.42 28.44 -22.42
N THR A 126 11.16 28.15 -22.77
CA THR A 126 10.42 27.02 -22.20
C THR A 126 11.16 25.72 -22.48
N ARG A 127 11.44 25.40 -23.74
CA ARG A 127 12.18 24.17 -24.10
C ARG A 127 13.56 24.08 -23.45
N SER A 128 14.29 25.19 -23.38
CA SER A 128 15.59 25.26 -22.73
C SER A 128 15.51 25.08 -21.21
N SER A 129 14.47 25.62 -20.56
CA SER A 129 14.19 25.39 -19.14
C SER A 129 13.83 23.93 -18.86
N LEU A 130 13.14 23.26 -19.79
CA LEU A 130 12.87 21.82 -19.71
C LEU A 130 14.13 20.97 -19.76
N ALA A 131 15.15 21.44 -20.50
CA ALA A 131 16.47 20.84 -20.55
C ALA A 131 17.38 21.28 -19.38
N GLY A 132 16.81 21.93 -18.35
CA GLY A 132 17.52 22.27 -17.12
C GLY A 132 18.28 23.61 -17.11
N TRP A 133 18.24 24.39 -18.20
CA TRP A 133 19.06 25.60 -18.27
C TRP A 133 18.51 26.72 -17.39
N SER A 134 19.24 27.07 -16.33
CA SER A 134 18.82 28.03 -15.29
C SER A 134 18.59 29.44 -15.85
N ASP A 135 19.44 29.91 -16.79
CA ASP A 135 19.26 31.23 -17.42
C ASP A 135 17.92 31.31 -18.18
N SER A 136 17.48 30.20 -18.77
CA SER A 136 16.19 30.13 -19.46
C SER A 136 15.02 30.15 -18.50
N MET A 137 15.12 29.48 -17.34
CA MET A 137 14.12 29.57 -16.27
C MET A 137 13.99 31.00 -15.76
N PHE A 138 15.11 31.69 -15.55
CA PHE A 138 15.10 33.08 -15.10
C PHE A 138 14.46 34.02 -16.12
N ASN A 139 14.83 33.88 -17.40
CA ASN A 139 14.24 34.70 -18.46
C ASN A 139 12.76 34.38 -18.68
N LEU A 140 12.36 33.10 -18.62
CA LEU A 140 10.95 32.70 -18.71
C LEU A 140 10.13 33.23 -17.52
N GLY A 141 10.70 33.20 -16.30
CA GLY A 141 10.09 33.79 -15.11
C GLY A 141 9.83 35.29 -15.27
N GLN A 142 10.78 36.02 -15.88
CA GLN A 142 10.58 37.43 -16.21
C GLN A 142 9.46 37.64 -17.25
N LYS A 143 9.34 36.76 -18.25
CA LYS A 143 8.27 36.84 -19.26
C LYS A 143 6.90 36.61 -18.64
N TYR A 144 6.76 35.64 -17.73
CA TYR A 144 5.53 35.44 -16.95
C TYR A 144 5.25 36.58 -15.97
N HIS A 145 6.26 37.15 -15.33
CA HIS A 145 6.07 38.28 -14.42
C HIS A 145 5.52 39.51 -15.16
N LYS A 146 6.04 39.79 -16.36
CA LYS A 146 5.69 40.98 -17.16
C LYS A 146 4.54 40.76 -18.14
N GLY A 147 4.15 39.50 -18.39
CA GLY A 147 3.19 39.16 -19.44
C GLY A 147 3.72 39.41 -20.86
N GLU A 148 5.01 39.20 -21.08
CA GLU A 148 5.67 39.45 -22.37
C GLU A 148 5.69 38.17 -23.21
N GLY A 149 4.93 38.13 -24.31
CA GLY A 149 4.81 36.94 -25.17
C GLY A 149 4.03 35.77 -24.55
N VAL A 150 3.61 35.90 -23.29
CA VAL A 150 2.72 35.01 -22.55
C VAL A 150 1.79 35.83 -21.66
N GLN A 151 0.68 35.23 -21.20
CA GLN A 151 -0.14 35.89 -20.19
C GLN A 151 0.65 36.02 -18.87
N ALA A 152 0.46 37.17 -18.20
CA ALA A 152 1.12 37.40 -16.92
C ALA A 152 0.63 36.38 -15.88
N ASP A 153 1.56 35.73 -15.20
CA ASP A 153 1.29 34.69 -14.21
C ASP A 153 2.33 34.80 -13.09
N GLN A 154 1.95 35.44 -12.00
CA GLN A 154 2.86 35.71 -10.89
C GLN A 154 3.25 34.43 -10.15
N VAL A 155 2.38 33.42 -10.13
CA VAL A 155 2.64 32.13 -9.47
C VAL A 155 3.70 31.37 -10.25
N LYS A 156 3.55 31.25 -11.58
CA LYS A 156 4.57 30.61 -12.43
C LYS A 156 5.90 31.36 -12.41
N ALA A 157 5.85 32.70 -12.38
CA ALA A 157 7.07 33.49 -12.22
C ALA A 157 7.77 33.17 -10.89
N ALA A 158 7.02 33.12 -9.78
CA ALA A 158 7.56 32.76 -8.47
C ALA A 158 8.16 31.35 -8.43
N ASP A 159 7.49 30.37 -9.05
CA ASP A 159 7.99 28.99 -9.17
C ASP A 159 9.30 28.92 -9.96
N LEU A 160 9.38 29.62 -11.09
CA LEU A 160 10.59 29.66 -11.92
C LEU A 160 11.74 30.37 -11.19
N PHE A 161 11.48 31.47 -10.49
CA PHE A 161 12.51 32.15 -9.69
C PHE A 161 12.96 31.32 -8.48
N PHE A 162 12.05 30.57 -7.85
CA PHE A 162 12.40 29.62 -6.81
C PHE A 162 13.35 28.54 -7.33
N LEU A 163 13.03 27.91 -8.47
CA LEU A 163 13.90 26.92 -9.09
C LEU A 163 15.30 27.49 -9.35
N VAL A 164 15.40 28.70 -9.91
CA VAL A 164 16.69 29.38 -10.11
C VAL A 164 17.39 29.65 -8.78
N ALA A 165 16.69 30.13 -7.76
CA ALA A 165 17.25 30.38 -6.42
C ALA A 165 17.87 29.11 -5.79
N THR A 166 17.24 27.95 -6.00
CA THR A 166 17.71 26.65 -5.48
C THR A 166 18.95 26.11 -6.21
N THR A 167 19.31 26.66 -7.37
CA THR A 167 20.61 26.36 -8.01
C THR A 167 21.79 27.08 -7.36
N GLY A 168 21.51 28.00 -6.42
CA GLY A 168 22.50 28.87 -5.82
C GLY A 168 22.70 30.19 -6.58
N ASP A 169 21.97 30.43 -7.66
CA ASP A 169 22.09 31.65 -8.45
C ASP A 169 21.63 32.90 -7.64
N PRO A 170 22.49 33.92 -7.49
CA PRO A 170 22.20 35.08 -6.64
C PRO A 170 21.12 36.00 -7.22
N ASP A 171 20.91 36.05 -8.54
CA ASP A 171 19.83 36.82 -9.16
C ASP A 171 18.48 36.12 -8.91
N GLY A 172 18.42 34.78 -8.99
CA GLY A 172 17.25 33.99 -8.61
C GLY A 172 16.90 34.11 -7.14
N GLN A 173 17.89 33.98 -6.25
CA GLN A 173 17.71 34.17 -4.81
C GLN A 173 17.22 35.59 -4.47
N TRP A 174 17.75 36.61 -5.16
CA TRP A 174 17.30 37.99 -4.99
C TRP A 174 15.83 38.17 -5.40
N VAL A 175 15.48 37.77 -6.63
CA VAL A 175 14.13 37.98 -7.16
C VAL A 175 13.11 37.15 -6.39
N PHE A 176 13.41 35.89 -6.08
CA PHE A 176 12.51 35.06 -5.28
C PHE A 176 12.35 35.61 -3.86
N GLY A 177 13.43 36.06 -3.22
CA GLY A 177 13.36 36.68 -1.89
C GLY A 177 12.47 37.92 -1.85
N VAL A 178 12.50 38.77 -2.89
CA VAL A 178 11.57 39.90 -3.04
C VAL A 178 10.13 39.41 -3.23
N PHE A 179 9.91 38.42 -4.12
CA PHE A 179 8.57 37.87 -4.38
C PHE A 179 7.91 37.33 -3.11
N VAL A 180 8.64 36.57 -2.31
CA VAL A 180 8.13 36.03 -1.05
C VAL A 180 7.93 37.13 -0.01
N ALA A 181 8.85 38.11 0.10
CA ALA A 181 8.71 39.22 1.03
C ALA A 181 7.53 40.16 0.71
N GLU A 182 7.15 40.28 -0.55
CA GLU A 182 6.03 41.11 -1.02
C GLU A 182 4.70 40.34 -1.10
N GLY A 183 4.75 39.02 -1.14
CA GLY A 183 3.58 38.19 -1.41
C GLY A 183 3.19 38.16 -2.90
N THR A 184 4.17 38.31 -3.79
CA THR A 184 3.97 38.27 -5.25
C THR A 184 4.04 36.84 -5.73
N GLY A 185 2.91 36.27 -6.16
CA GLY A 185 2.84 34.89 -6.66
C GLY A 185 2.99 33.78 -5.60
N ARG A 186 3.34 34.16 -4.37
CA ARG A 186 3.38 33.33 -3.15
C ARG A 186 2.77 34.12 -2.00
N PRO A 187 2.31 33.47 -0.92
CA PRO A 187 1.92 34.17 0.29
C PRO A 187 3.08 34.95 0.89
N LYS A 188 2.75 36.10 1.49
CA LYS A 188 3.76 37.02 2.03
C LYS A 188 4.47 36.41 3.23
N ASP A 189 5.77 36.22 3.12
CA ASP A 189 6.66 35.82 4.22
C ASP A 189 7.93 36.67 4.22
N VAL A 190 8.00 37.63 5.14
CA VAL A 190 9.13 38.56 5.23
C VAL A 190 10.37 37.89 5.83
N ILE A 191 10.21 36.83 6.62
CA ILE A 191 11.32 36.09 7.25
C ILE A 191 12.00 35.21 6.19
N GLU A 192 11.22 34.41 5.46
CA GLU A 192 11.73 33.60 4.36
C GLU A 192 12.31 34.49 3.25
N GLY A 193 11.61 35.57 2.88
CA GLY A 193 12.12 36.54 1.90
C GLY A 193 13.46 37.15 2.32
N CYS A 194 13.64 37.52 3.59
CA CYS A 194 14.92 37.97 4.12
C CYS A 194 15.99 36.87 4.10
N ALA A 195 15.62 35.59 4.30
CA ALA A 195 16.56 34.48 4.25
C ALA A 195 17.15 34.27 2.84
N TRP A 196 16.31 34.29 1.81
CA TRP A 196 16.76 34.25 0.41
C TRP A 196 17.60 35.48 0.02
N LEU A 197 17.21 36.67 0.47
CA LEU A 197 17.99 37.90 0.26
C LEU A 197 19.34 37.90 0.98
N LEU A 198 19.42 37.29 2.17
CA LEU A 198 20.67 37.09 2.91
C LEU A 198 21.64 36.20 2.12
N MET A 199 21.15 35.10 1.55
CA MET A 199 21.96 34.24 0.70
C MET A 199 22.49 34.98 -0.53
N ALA A 200 21.64 35.70 -1.27
CA ALA A 200 22.08 36.50 -2.41
C ALA A 200 23.09 37.60 -2.02
N ALA A 201 22.84 38.30 -0.91
CA ALA A 201 23.71 39.34 -0.39
C ALA A 201 25.10 38.81 0.03
N SER A 202 25.15 37.61 0.60
CA SER A 202 26.40 36.92 0.99
C SER A 202 27.28 36.59 -0.23
N GLN A 203 26.66 36.39 -1.40
CA GLN A 203 27.34 36.19 -2.68
C GLN A 203 27.75 37.51 -3.37
N GLY A 204 27.50 38.66 -2.72
CA GLY A 204 27.88 39.98 -3.23
C GLY A 204 26.81 40.66 -4.11
N HIS A 205 25.58 40.15 -4.15
CA HIS A 205 24.51 40.73 -4.95
C HIS A 205 24.03 42.08 -4.38
N GLU A 206 24.32 43.18 -5.09
CA GLU A 206 24.13 44.54 -4.56
C GLU A 206 22.67 44.95 -4.36
N LYS A 207 21.74 44.54 -5.24
CA LYS A 207 20.32 44.87 -5.05
C LYS A 207 19.72 44.10 -3.86
N ALA A 208 20.00 42.80 -3.74
CA ALA A 208 19.65 42.02 -2.56
C ALA A 208 20.12 42.66 -1.25
N LYS A 209 21.34 43.22 -1.17
CA LYS A 209 21.79 43.97 0.03
C LYS A 209 20.93 45.18 0.34
N GLN A 210 20.51 45.93 -0.68
CA GLN A 210 19.66 47.11 -0.52
C GLN A 210 18.24 46.70 -0.09
N GLU A 211 17.64 45.74 -0.77
CA GLU A 211 16.29 45.24 -0.44
C GLU A 211 16.24 44.56 0.93
N LEU A 212 17.29 43.83 1.30
CA LEU A 212 17.40 43.23 2.62
C LEU A 212 17.37 44.29 3.74
N GLN A 213 18.00 45.45 3.55
CA GLN A 213 17.94 46.54 4.53
C GLN A 213 16.52 47.06 4.69
N THR A 214 15.74 47.12 3.60
CA THR A 214 14.33 47.53 3.61
C THR A 214 13.46 46.52 4.36
N TYR A 215 13.55 45.23 4.02
CA TYR A 215 12.69 44.20 4.65
C TYR A 215 13.09 43.89 6.11
N ARG A 216 14.38 43.97 6.47
CA ARG A 216 14.82 43.78 7.88
C ARG A 216 14.27 44.84 8.84
N GLN A 217 13.91 46.03 8.36
CA GLN A 217 13.24 47.06 9.18
C GLN A 217 11.82 46.65 9.58
N GLN A 218 11.20 45.74 8.84
CA GLN A 218 9.86 45.22 9.14
C GLN A 218 9.90 44.07 10.17
N LEU A 219 11.09 43.57 10.50
CA LEU A 219 11.29 42.43 11.40
C LEU A 219 11.77 42.87 12.78
N THR A 220 11.30 42.16 13.81
CA THR A 220 11.86 42.21 15.18
C THR A 220 13.25 41.56 15.24
N ASP A 221 14.01 41.80 16.31
CA ASP A 221 15.34 41.19 16.47
C ASP A 221 15.30 39.66 16.50
N GLN A 222 14.25 39.07 17.09
CA GLN A 222 14.03 37.62 17.05
C GLN A 222 13.84 37.12 15.62
N GLN A 223 12.94 37.75 14.86
CA GLN A 223 12.64 37.35 13.48
C GLN A 223 13.82 37.56 12.52
N ARG A 224 14.72 38.51 12.82
CA ARG A 224 15.99 38.66 12.09
C ARG A 224 16.93 37.48 12.36
N GLY A 225 17.00 37.01 13.59
CA GLY A 225 17.74 35.79 13.95
C GLY A 225 17.14 34.55 13.29
N ASP A 226 15.82 34.46 13.23
CA ASP A 226 15.12 33.35 12.56
C ASP A 226 15.42 33.34 11.05
N ALA A 227 15.41 34.51 10.39
CA ALA A 227 15.77 34.63 8.97
C ALA A 227 17.23 34.23 8.70
N GLU A 228 18.16 34.50 9.61
CA GLU A 228 19.56 34.08 9.51
C GLU A 228 19.71 32.57 9.66
N ALA A 229 18.99 31.94 10.59
CA ALA A 229 18.98 30.48 10.76
C ALA A 229 18.35 29.76 9.55
N VAL A 230 17.27 30.31 8.99
CA VAL A 230 16.66 29.79 7.76
C VAL A 230 17.64 29.93 6.59
N ALA A 231 18.34 31.07 6.46
CA ALA A 231 19.34 31.27 5.40
C ALA A 231 20.51 30.28 5.51
N GLU A 232 20.99 29.98 6.72
CA GLU A 232 22.04 28.98 6.95
C GLU A 232 21.58 27.58 6.53
N THR A 233 20.36 27.20 6.92
CA THR A 233 19.76 25.91 6.56
C THR A 233 19.57 25.77 5.04
N LEU A 234 19.04 26.80 4.39
CA LEU A 234 18.85 26.82 2.95
C LEU A 234 20.20 26.83 2.21
N SER A 235 21.20 27.53 2.72
CA SER A 235 22.54 27.56 2.13
C SER A 235 23.22 26.20 2.19
N GLU A 236 23.04 25.45 3.28
CA GLU A 236 23.53 24.08 3.38
C GLU A 236 22.86 23.17 2.36
N LEU A 237 21.52 23.24 2.26
CA LEU A 237 20.72 22.46 1.30
C LEU A 237 21.13 22.73 -0.15
N VAL A 238 21.33 24.00 -0.51
CA VAL A 238 21.77 24.41 -1.85
C VAL A 238 23.22 23.97 -2.13
N ARG A 239 24.08 23.89 -1.11
CA ARG A 239 25.50 23.53 -1.23
C ARG A 239 25.74 22.01 -1.28
N THR A 240 24.93 21.20 -0.58
CA THR A 240 25.11 19.74 -0.51
C THR A 240 24.53 19.01 -1.70
N ASP A 241 23.43 19.51 -2.27
CA ASP A 241 22.72 18.82 -3.35
C ASP A 241 22.87 19.45 -4.74
N GLY A 242 23.48 20.63 -4.86
CA GLY A 242 23.75 21.34 -6.12
C GLY A 242 22.86 20.88 -7.26
N PHE A 243 21.56 21.24 -7.22
CA PHE A 243 20.52 20.78 -8.13
C PHE A 243 20.99 20.90 -9.58
N ALA A 244 21.53 19.80 -10.13
CA ALA A 244 22.07 19.80 -11.47
C ALA A 244 20.92 20.07 -12.46
N PRO A 245 21.10 20.97 -13.45
CA PRO A 245 20.16 21.25 -14.53
C PRO A 245 19.39 20.02 -15.02
N GLU A 246 20.13 18.94 -15.24
CA GLU A 246 19.69 17.67 -15.80
C GLU A 246 18.82 16.80 -14.87
N LYS A 247 18.48 17.28 -13.66
CA LYS A 247 17.56 16.61 -12.72
C LYS A 247 16.33 17.44 -12.35
N MET A 248 16.07 18.55 -13.06
CA MET A 248 14.94 19.44 -12.76
C MET A 248 13.62 18.98 -13.39
N PRO A 249 12.47 19.19 -12.70
CA PRO A 249 11.16 18.80 -13.22
C PRO A 249 10.72 19.65 -14.43
N VAL A 250 10.11 18.99 -15.39
CA VAL A 250 9.60 19.57 -16.64
C VAL A 250 8.44 20.56 -16.36
N VAL A 251 8.60 21.83 -16.75
CA VAL A 251 7.56 22.88 -16.73
C VAL A 251 6.50 22.62 -17.82
N PRO A 252 5.20 22.52 -17.49
CA PRO A 252 4.16 22.25 -18.50
C PRO A 252 4.14 23.31 -19.61
N VAL A 253 4.01 22.86 -20.87
CA VAL A 253 3.91 23.72 -22.05
C VAL A 253 2.62 24.57 -21.99
N PRO A 254 2.67 25.90 -22.22
CA PRO A 254 1.47 26.73 -22.21
C PRO A 254 0.50 26.40 -23.36
N ALA A 255 -0.81 26.48 -23.09
CA ALA A 255 -1.89 26.06 -24.00
C ALA A 255 -1.87 26.72 -25.40
N PHE A 256 -1.30 27.92 -25.57
CA PHE A 256 -1.19 28.57 -26.89
C PHE A 256 -0.19 27.90 -27.84
N MET A 257 0.59 26.93 -27.37
CA MET A 257 1.46 26.10 -28.20
C MET A 257 0.73 24.86 -28.76
N ALA A 258 -0.56 24.69 -28.43
CA ALA A 258 -1.43 23.65 -28.94
C ALA A 258 -2.48 24.21 -29.91
N SER A 259 -2.07 25.05 -30.86
CA SER A 259 -2.86 25.37 -32.04
C SER A 259 -2.02 26.18 -33.03
N ASP A 260 -1.96 25.75 -34.27
CA ASP A 260 -2.03 26.64 -35.42
C ASP A 260 -2.78 25.86 -36.52
N GLU A 261 -4.03 26.25 -36.79
CA GLU A 261 -4.53 26.59 -38.13
C GLU A 261 -5.90 27.29 -38.03
N ASP A 262 -6.01 28.42 -38.73
CA ASP A 262 -7.09 29.42 -38.71
C ASP A 262 -8.41 28.95 -39.36
N ASP A 263 -9.57 29.36 -38.81
CA ASP A 263 -10.73 29.78 -39.62
C ASP A 263 -11.54 30.89 -38.91
N PRO A 264 -11.59 32.13 -39.44
CA PRO A 264 -12.23 33.28 -38.80
C PRO A 264 -13.73 33.47 -39.13
N ASN A 265 -14.52 32.40 -39.21
CA ASN A 265 -15.93 32.50 -39.60
C ASN A 265 -16.94 31.90 -38.60
N ASP A 266 -16.71 32.07 -37.30
CA ASP A 266 -17.73 31.82 -36.28
C ASP A 266 -18.74 32.97 -36.22
N GLN A 267 -19.75 32.86 -37.07
CA GLN A 267 -21.05 33.51 -36.90
C GLN A 267 -22.15 32.45 -36.96
N LYS A 268 -22.42 31.80 -35.83
CA LYS A 268 -23.80 31.73 -35.27
C LYS A 268 -23.87 30.88 -33.99
N ARG A 269 -24.03 31.61 -32.90
CA ARG A 269 -24.91 31.29 -31.77
C ARG A 269 -26.23 30.65 -32.25
N THR A 270 -26.61 29.49 -31.72
CA THR A 270 -27.75 29.31 -30.79
C THR A 270 -28.02 27.83 -30.57
N ASP A 271 -28.20 27.49 -29.28
CA ASP A 271 -29.24 26.62 -28.75
C ASP A 271 -29.43 25.27 -29.44
N ASP A 272 -28.69 24.27 -28.97
CA ASP A 272 -29.26 22.96 -28.64
C ASP A 272 -28.29 22.23 -27.69
N GLN A 273 -28.39 22.58 -26.41
CA GLN A 273 -27.97 21.70 -25.32
C GLN A 273 -28.95 20.52 -25.26
N ALA A 274 -28.74 19.52 -26.11
CA ALA A 274 -29.29 18.18 -25.91
C ALA A 274 -28.52 17.19 -26.79
N ALA A 275 -27.84 16.26 -26.13
CA ALA A 275 -27.12 15.10 -26.70
C ALA A 275 -25.77 15.41 -27.35
N GLU A 276 -24.72 15.39 -26.52
CA GLU A 276 -23.44 14.74 -26.82
C GLU A 276 -22.73 14.56 -25.46
N GLU A 277 -23.15 13.53 -24.71
CA GLU A 277 -22.17 12.81 -23.91
C GLU A 277 -21.16 12.28 -24.93
N GLU A 278 -19.99 12.92 -25.05
CA GLU A 278 -18.86 12.31 -25.73
C GLU A 278 -18.63 10.97 -25.03
N ALA A 279 -19.01 9.88 -25.70
CA ALA A 279 -18.64 8.55 -25.28
C ALA A 279 -17.11 8.53 -25.28
N GLU A 280 -16.50 8.52 -24.09
CA GLU A 280 -15.07 8.23 -23.98
C GLU A 280 -14.85 6.90 -24.70
N GLU A 281 -14.10 6.91 -25.81
CA GLU A 281 -13.83 5.69 -26.57
C GLU A 281 -13.15 4.69 -25.64
N GLU A 282 -13.92 3.68 -25.26
CA GLU A 282 -13.50 2.66 -24.32
C GLU A 282 -12.39 1.82 -24.95
N VAL A 283 -11.18 1.89 -24.38
CA VAL A 283 -10.03 1.14 -24.88
C VAL A 283 -10.17 -0.32 -24.47
N ILE A 284 -10.45 -1.20 -25.44
CA ILE A 284 -10.59 -2.65 -25.21
C ILE A 284 -9.34 -3.38 -25.71
N ALA A 285 -8.69 -4.11 -24.80
CA ALA A 285 -7.61 -5.05 -25.10
C ALA A 285 -8.16 -6.47 -25.23
N ARG A 286 -7.86 -7.14 -26.34
CA ARG A 286 -8.26 -8.54 -26.56
C ARG A 286 -7.25 -9.50 -25.96
N VAL A 287 -7.73 -10.50 -25.23
CA VAL A 287 -6.90 -11.44 -24.48
C VAL A 287 -7.12 -12.89 -24.96
N ASP A 288 -6.03 -13.59 -25.27
CA ASP A 288 -6.04 -15.04 -25.50
C ASP A 288 -4.94 -15.68 -24.64
N LEU A 289 -5.33 -16.38 -23.57
CA LEU A 289 -4.42 -17.11 -22.69
C LEU A 289 -4.59 -18.61 -22.89
N LYS A 290 -3.49 -19.30 -23.19
CA LYS A 290 -3.44 -20.75 -23.35
C LYS A 290 -2.38 -21.34 -22.45
N GLY A 291 -2.83 -21.98 -21.37
CA GLY A 291 -1.99 -22.63 -20.39
C GLY A 291 -2.13 -24.15 -20.37
N ARG A 292 -1.10 -24.81 -19.86
CA ARG A 292 -1.07 -26.23 -19.52
C ARG A 292 -0.55 -26.38 -18.10
N ILE A 293 -1.29 -27.13 -17.30
CA ILE A 293 -0.83 -27.56 -15.98
C ILE A 293 0.07 -28.78 -16.20
N THR A 294 1.30 -28.75 -15.69
CA THR A 294 2.24 -29.87 -15.76
C THR A 294 1.83 -30.97 -14.76
N PRO A 295 2.28 -32.23 -14.93
CA PRO A 295 2.06 -33.28 -13.94
C PRO A 295 2.64 -32.97 -12.53
N THR A 296 3.54 -31.99 -12.44
CA THR A 296 4.13 -31.50 -11.20
C THR A 296 3.39 -30.33 -10.58
N GLY A 297 2.38 -29.78 -11.27
CA GLY A 297 1.54 -28.67 -10.78
C GLY A 297 2.03 -27.27 -11.16
N ASP A 298 2.96 -27.16 -12.10
CA ASP A 298 3.40 -25.87 -12.66
C ASP A 298 2.46 -25.43 -13.78
N LEU A 299 2.39 -24.13 -14.06
CA LEU A 299 1.64 -23.58 -15.19
C LEU A 299 2.60 -23.13 -16.28
N VAL A 300 2.49 -23.75 -17.45
CA VAL A 300 3.27 -23.39 -18.65
C VAL A 300 2.33 -22.98 -19.76
N GLY A 301 2.55 -21.86 -20.42
CA GLY A 301 1.61 -21.39 -21.42
C GLY A 301 2.08 -20.19 -22.22
N ARG A 302 1.20 -19.72 -23.10
CA ARG A 302 1.37 -18.47 -23.83
C ARG A 302 0.14 -17.60 -23.69
N GLY A 303 0.36 -16.33 -23.40
CA GLY A 303 -0.66 -15.30 -23.40
C GLY A 303 -0.41 -14.26 -24.49
N THR A 304 -1.46 -13.83 -25.17
CA THR A 304 -1.38 -12.73 -26.14
C THR A 304 -2.40 -11.66 -25.77
N PHE A 305 -1.90 -10.43 -25.63
CA PHE A 305 -2.70 -9.24 -25.38
C PHE A 305 -2.62 -8.35 -26.61
N THR A 306 -3.72 -8.22 -27.36
CA THR A 306 -3.79 -7.41 -28.58
C THR A 306 -4.51 -6.10 -28.28
N PHE A 307 -3.90 -5.00 -28.72
CA PHE A 307 -4.41 -3.64 -28.53
C PHE A 307 -4.69 -2.99 -29.88
N ASP A 308 -5.46 -1.91 -29.87
CA ASP A 308 -5.49 -1.00 -31.01
C ASP A 308 -4.06 -0.49 -31.32
N PRO A 309 -3.63 -0.35 -32.59
CA PRO A 309 -2.27 0.04 -32.93
C PRO A 309 -1.80 1.36 -32.31
N GLN A 310 -2.68 2.34 -32.12
CA GLN A 310 -2.34 3.64 -31.56
C GLN A 310 -2.14 3.54 -30.04
N VAL A 311 -2.99 2.74 -29.38
CA VAL A 311 -2.85 2.39 -27.96
C VAL A 311 -1.58 1.57 -27.73
N TYR A 312 -1.33 0.56 -28.58
CA TYR A 312 -0.14 -0.28 -28.55
C TYR A 312 1.15 0.54 -28.65
N ALA A 313 1.23 1.48 -29.61
CA ALA A 313 2.37 2.36 -29.78
C ALA A 313 2.62 3.22 -28.52
N THR A 314 1.54 3.71 -27.90
CA THR A 314 1.61 4.46 -26.65
C THR A 314 2.13 3.58 -25.52
N ILE A 315 1.54 2.39 -25.34
CA ILE A 315 1.96 1.41 -24.33
C ILE A 315 3.44 1.06 -24.49
N LYS A 316 3.90 0.75 -25.69
CA LYS A 316 5.29 0.39 -25.98
C LYS A 316 6.27 1.57 -25.79
N SER A 317 5.81 2.80 -25.99
CA SER A 317 6.63 3.99 -25.73
C SER A 317 6.86 4.22 -24.23
N VAL A 318 5.91 3.75 -23.43
CA VAL A 318 5.86 3.92 -21.99
C VAL A 318 6.48 2.68 -21.31
N VAL A 319 5.89 1.50 -21.44
CA VAL A 319 6.49 0.26 -20.92
C VAL A 319 7.58 -0.18 -21.90
N GLN A 320 8.85 0.00 -21.54
CA GLN A 320 9.96 -0.42 -22.41
C GLN A 320 10.32 -1.90 -22.23
N ASP A 321 10.16 -2.43 -21.01
CA ASP A 321 10.39 -3.84 -20.69
C ASP A 321 9.07 -4.62 -20.69
N PRO A 322 8.81 -5.49 -21.68
CA PRO A 322 7.58 -6.27 -21.76
C PRO A 322 7.43 -7.28 -20.61
N MET A 323 8.50 -7.60 -19.87
CA MET A 323 8.41 -8.45 -18.67
C MET A 323 7.49 -7.87 -17.59
N TYR A 324 7.24 -6.56 -17.64
CA TYR A 324 6.23 -5.88 -16.83
C TYR A 324 4.88 -6.59 -16.91
N PHE A 325 4.39 -6.87 -18.13
CA PHE A 325 3.10 -7.53 -18.34
C PHE A 325 3.07 -8.93 -17.77
N LEU A 326 4.18 -9.66 -17.84
CA LEU A 326 4.26 -10.99 -17.25
C LEU A 326 4.12 -10.92 -15.73
N ARG A 327 4.75 -9.95 -15.06
CA ARG A 327 4.71 -9.84 -13.60
C ARG A 327 3.35 -9.35 -13.11
N GLU A 328 2.81 -8.32 -13.75
CA GLU A 328 1.48 -7.75 -13.45
C GLU A 328 0.32 -8.71 -13.76
N LEU A 329 0.41 -9.48 -14.83
CA LEU A 329 -0.67 -10.37 -15.29
C LEU A 329 -0.43 -11.84 -14.91
N SER A 330 0.66 -12.13 -14.19
CA SER A 330 0.88 -13.44 -13.58
C SER A 330 0.05 -13.61 -12.31
N SER A 331 0.21 -14.74 -11.62
CA SER A 331 -0.50 -14.98 -10.38
C SER A 331 -0.16 -13.91 -9.33
N ASN A 332 -1.18 -13.25 -8.78
CA ASN A 332 -1.06 -12.31 -7.65
C ASN A 332 -0.65 -13.01 -6.33
N ARG A 333 -0.29 -14.30 -6.38
CA ARG A 333 0.00 -15.11 -5.21
C ARG A 333 1.47 -15.14 -4.87
N ALA A 334 1.78 -14.76 -3.64
CA ALA A 334 3.14 -14.81 -3.10
C ALA A 334 3.71 -16.23 -3.01
N ASP A 335 2.87 -17.28 -2.96
CA ASP A 335 3.28 -18.68 -2.88
C ASP A 335 3.44 -19.35 -4.26
N THR A 336 3.73 -18.55 -5.28
CA THR A 336 4.19 -18.98 -6.61
C THR A 336 5.48 -18.25 -7.00
N GLU A 337 6.22 -18.78 -7.98
CA GLU A 337 7.40 -18.11 -8.53
C GLU A 337 7.43 -18.20 -10.05
N LEU A 338 7.91 -17.15 -10.71
CA LEU A 338 8.26 -17.20 -12.12
C LEU A 338 9.53 -18.02 -12.32
N ALA A 339 9.48 -18.97 -13.25
CA ALA A 339 10.65 -19.72 -13.64
C ALA A 339 11.62 -18.83 -14.45
N PRO A 340 12.94 -19.09 -14.40
CA PRO A 340 13.94 -18.25 -15.09
C PRO A 340 13.82 -18.20 -16.62
N ASP A 341 13.09 -19.14 -17.21
CA ASP A 341 12.85 -19.28 -18.65
C ASP A 341 11.55 -18.61 -19.11
N ALA A 342 10.77 -18.01 -18.20
CA ALA A 342 9.61 -17.21 -18.58
C ALA A 342 10.02 -15.90 -19.25
N THR A 343 9.36 -15.51 -20.34
CA THR A 343 9.72 -14.34 -21.15
C THR A 343 8.51 -13.55 -21.59
N ALA A 344 8.72 -12.29 -21.98
CA ALA A 344 7.71 -11.46 -22.60
C ALA A 344 8.32 -10.65 -23.74
N SER A 345 7.51 -10.31 -24.75
CA SER A 345 7.96 -9.57 -25.92
C SER A 345 6.85 -8.75 -26.56
N TYR A 346 7.23 -7.64 -27.19
CA TYR A 346 6.38 -6.87 -28.09
C TYR A 346 6.35 -7.51 -29.48
N ASP A 347 5.16 -7.65 -30.06
CA ASP A 347 4.94 -8.05 -31.45
C ASP A 347 4.26 -6.90 -32.22
N ASP A 348 5.07 -6.13 -32.93
CA ASP A 348 4.62 -4.96 -33.70
C ASP A 348 3.73 -5.34 -34.88
N ALA A 349 3.87 -6.56 -35.43
CA ALA A 349 3.08 -6.98 -36.58
C ALA A 349 1.61 -7.21 -36.21
N SER A 350 1.36 -7.64 -34.98
CA SER A 350 0.02 -7.90 -34.46
C SER A 350 -0.48 -6.85 -33.46
N SER A 351 0.33 -5.82 -33.17
CA SER A 351 0.06 -4.82 -32.11
C SER A 351 -0.22 -5.51 -30.76
N SER A 352 0.63 -6.48 -30.43
CA SER A 352 0.43 -7.34 -29.26
C SER A 352 1.61 -7.38 -28.30
N VAL A 353 1.29 -7.66 -27.04
CA VAL A 353 2.25 -8.15 -26.06
C VAL A 353 2.08 -9.66 -25.94
N VAL A 354 3.17 -10.39 -26.11
CA VAL A 354 3.21 -11.86 -26.03
C VAL A 354 3.95 -12.26 -24.77
N LEU A 355 3.33 -13.12 -23.98
CA LEU A 355 3.84 -13.64 -22.72
C LEU A 355 4.07 -15.14 -22.84
N ASP A 356 5.29 -15.60 -22.66
CA ASP A 356 5.62 -17.00 -22.48
C ASP A 356 5.72 -17.28 -20.97
N VAL A 357 4.66 -17.87 -20.44
CA VAL A 357 4.45 -18.06 -19.00
C VAL A 357 5.02 -19.40 -18.56
N HIS A 358 5.85 -19.38 -17.53
CA HIS A 358 6.23 -20.56 -16.76
C HIS A 358 6.22 -20.19 -15.28
N MET A 359 5.18 -20.62 -14.56
CA MET A 359 5.00 -20.38 -13.13
C MET A 359 5.11 -21.68 -12.35
N LEU A 360 5.97 -21.66 -11.33
CA LEU A 360 6.26 -22.77 -10.44
C LEU A 360 5.27 -22.78 -9.26
N GLY A 361 4.83 -23.98 -8.88
CA GLY A 361 4.06 -24.19 -7.63
C GLY A 361 2.60 -23.69 -7.67
N VAL A 362 2.03 -23.45 -8.86
CA VAL A 362 0.68 -22.91 -9.02
C VAL A 362 -0.40 -23.83 -8.44
N VAL A 363 -0.27 -25.14 -8.66
CA VAL A 363 -1.24 -26.15 -8.25
C VAL A 363 -0.70 -26.97 -7.07
N HIS A 364 -1.48 -27.02 -5.99
CA HIS A 364 -1.08 -27.67 -4.74
C HIS A 364 -1.52 -29.13 -4.70
N ASN A 365 -0.58 -30.03 -4.44
CA ASN A 365 -0.88 -31.43 -4.15
C ASN A 365 -1.34 -31.58 -2.69
N ARG A 366 -2.60 -31.95 -2.48
CA ARG A 366 -3.21 -32.20 -1.17
C ARG A 366 -3.02 -33.64 -0.68
N GLY A 367 -2.23 -34.43 -1.41
CA GLY A 367 -1.97 -35.84 -1.14
C GLY A 367 -3.05 -36.75 -1.75
N ASN A 368 -2.72 -38.04 -1.85
CA ASN A 368 -3.59 -39.07 -2.40
C ASN A 368 -4.09 -38.76 -3.83
N GLY A 369 -3.27 -38.05 -4.61
CA GLY A 369 -3.59 -37.65 -5.97
C GLY A 369 -4.63 -36.55 -6.10
N ARG A 370 -4.99 -35.84 -5.01
CA ARG A 370 -5.88 -34.66 -5.07
C ARG A 370 -5.05 -33.40 -5.31
N TRP A 371 -5.44 -32.62 -6.31
CA TRP A 371 -4.79 -31.37 -6.69
C TRP A 371 -5.78 -30.22 -6.67
N GLU A 372 -5.30 -29.05 -6.26
CA GLU A 372 -6.11 -27.85 -6.10
C GLU A 372 -5.37 -26.62 -6.60
N TRP A 373 -6.07 -25.75 -7.32
CA TRP A 373 -5.59 -24.47 -7.80
C TRP A 373 -6.65 -23.41 -7.52
N ASN A 374 -6.25 -22.35 -6.81
CA ASN A 374 -7.10 -21.18 -6.64
C ASN A 374 -7.04 -20.28 -7.90
N ALA A 375 -8.18 -20.12 -8.57
CA ALA A 375 -8.31 -19.36 -9.82
C ALA A 375 -9.08 -18.03 -9.63
N GLU A 376 -9.36 -17.65 -8.37
CA GLU A 376 -9.74 -16.31 -7.85
C GLU A 376 -10.61 -15.44 -8.78
N ASP A 377 -9.97 -14.65 -9.64
CA ASP A 377 -10.58 -13.57 -10.43
C ASP A 377 -11.14 -14.01 -11.78
N GLN A 378 -11.02 -15.29 -12.13
CA GLN A 378 -11.44 -15.77 -13.43
C GLN A 378 -12.91 -16.20 -13.44
N GLU A 379 -13.66 -15.72 -14.43
CA GLU A 379 -15.06 -16.10 -14.59
C GLU A 379 -15.13 -17.44 -15.33
N PHE A 380 -15.21 -18.54 -14.57
CA PHE A 380 -15.31 -19.88 -15.15
C PHE A 380 -16.50 -20.01 -16.11
N GLN A 381 -16.24 -20.53 -17.30
CA GLN A 381 -17.27 -20.82 -18.29
C GLN A 381 -17.61 -22.30 -18.31
N GLU A 382 -16.67 -23.13 -18.77
CA GLU A 382 -16.93 -24.54 -19.05
C GLU A 382 -15.67 -25.41 -18.93
N THR A 383 -15.90 -26.72 -18.95
CA THR A 383 -14.86 -27.72 -19.22
C THR A 383 -15.20 -28.49 -20.48
N ALA A 384 -14.22 -28.67 -21.36
CA ALA A 384 -14.33 -29.45 -22.59
C ALA A 384 -13.22 -30.50 -22.67
N THR A 385 -13.33 -31.43 -23.62
CA THR A 385 -12.27 -32.38 -23.97
C THR A 385 -11.68 -31.97 -25.31
N ASN A 386 -10.35 -31.79 -25.38
CA ASN A 386 -9.67 -31.45 -26.62
C ASN A 386 -9.46 -32.68 -27.54
N ASP A 387 -8.93 -32.46 -28.74
CA ASP A 387 -8.68 -33.53 -29.73
C ASP A 387 -7.74 -34.64 -29.25
N ASN A 388 -6.91 -34.35 -28.23
CA ASN A 388 -6.00 -35.30 -27.61
C ASN A 388 -6.65 -36.10 -26.46
N GLY A 389 -7.94 -35.87 -26.18
CA GLY A 389 -8.66 -36.51 -25.08
C GLY A 389 -8.36 -35.90 -23.70
N GLU A 390 -7.71 -34.73 -23.64
CA GLU A 390 -7.38 -34.04 -22.39
C GLU A 390 -8.51 -33.09 -22.01
N THR A 391 -8.76 -32.94 -20.71
CA THR A 391 -9.70 -31.94 -20.21
C THR A 391 -9.09 -30.54 -20.31
N VAL A 392 -9.90 -29.57 -20.72
CA VAL A 392 -9.58 -28.15 -20.79
C VAL A 392 -10.63 -27.39 -19.99
N ALA A 393 -10.21 -26.50 -19.08
CA ALA A 393 -11.09 -25.55 -18.42
C ALA A 393 -10.96 -24.19 -19.09
N THR A 394 -12.10 -23.58 -19.39
CA THR A 394 -12.20 -22.28 -20.03
C THR A 394 -12.76 -21.27 -19.04
N PHE A 395 -12.12 -20.10 -19.00
CA PHE A 395 -12.53 -18.96 -18.21
C PHE A 395 -12.67 -17.74 -19.13
N LEU A 396 -13.65 -16.90 -18.83
CA LEU A 396 -13.76 -15.60 -19.42
C LEU A 396 -12.81 -14.66 -18.68
N TYR A 397 -11.98 -13.99 -19.46
CA TYR A 397 -11.10 -12.95 -18.97
C TYR A 397 -11.85 -11.62 -19.11
N LYS A 398 -12.32 -11.10 -17.99
CA LYS A 398 -12.91 -9.76 -17.86
C LYS A 398 -12.23 -9.05 -16.72
N GLY A 399 -11.50 -7.99 -17.03
CA GLY A 399 -10.81 -7.20 -16.02
C GLY A 399 -10.60 -5.77 -16.48
N SER A 400 -10.57 -4.85 -15.53
CA SER A 400 -10.11 -3.47 -15.70
C SER A 400 -9.17 -3.21 -14.52
N PRO A 401 -7.84 -3.23 -14.72
CA PRO A 401 -6.90 -2.78 -13.69
C PRO A 401 -7.14 -1.30 -13.33
N ASP A 402 -7.63 -0.52 -14.29
CA ASP A 402 -8.10 0.85 -14.16
C ASP A 402 -9.35 1.05 -15.06
N GLU A 403 -10.24 1.98 -14.71
CA GLU A 403 -11.47 2.30 -15.47
C GLU A 403 -11.21 2.74 -16.93
N GLU A 404 -9.94 2.95 -17.35
CA GLU A 404 -9.55 3.43 -18.68
C GLU A 404 -9.25 2.32 -19.72
N VAL A 405 -8.89 1.07 -19.33
CA VAL A 405 -8.60 -0.04 -20.27
C VAL A 405 -9.28 -1.33 -19.83
N LYS A 406 -10.22 -1.81 -20.66
CA LYS A 406 -10.93 -3.07 -20.42
C LYS A 406 -10.25 -4.24 -21.13
N PHE A 407 -10.04 -5.33 -20.42
CA PHE A 407 -9.57 -6.59 -20.99
C PHE A 407 -10.75 -7.51 -21.23
N GLU A 408 -10.87 -7.99 -22.46
CA GLU A 408 -11.89 -8.95 -22.86
C GLU A 408 -11.26 -10.12 -23.61
N GLY A 409 -11.56 -11.34 -23.17
CA GLY A 409 -10.98 -12.50 -23.81
C GLY A 409 -11.24 -13.81 -23.10
N GLN A 410 -10.43 -14.81 -23.41
CA GLN A 410 -10.57 -16.15 -22.87
C GLN A 410 -9.24 -16.66 -22.33
N ALA A 411 -9.30 -17.35 -21.19
CA ALA A 411 -8.20 -18.14 -20.66
C ALA A 411 -8.57 -19.62 -20.69
N SER A 412 -7.72 -20.45 -21.29
CA SER A 412 -7.93 -21.89 -21.41
C SER A 412 -6.77 -22.65 -20.79
N TYR A 413 -7.07 -23.57 -19.87
CA TYR A 413 -6.08 -24.36 -19.16
C TYR A 413 -6.28 -25.84 -19.42
N THR A 414 -5.29 -26.47 -20.03
CA THR A 414 -5.26 -27.91 -20.30
C THR A 414 -4.66 -28.65 -19.10
N PHE A 415 -5.35 -29.68 -18.63
CA PHE A 415 -4.91 -30.48 -17.48
C PHE A 415 -3.95 -31.60 -17.91
N PRO A 416 -3.15 -32.14 -16.98
CA PRO A 416 -2.27 -33.26 -17.28
C PRO A 416 -3.03 -34.48 -17.80
N ALA A 417 -2.43 -35.23 -18.73
CA ALA A 417 -3.00 -36.48 -19.20
C ALA A 417 -3.27 -37.44 -18.03
N GLY A 418 -4.48 -38.02 -17.99
CA GLY A 418 -4.93 -38.88 -16.90
C GLY A 418 -5.54 -38.14 -15.70
N ALA A 419 -5.62 -36.80 -15.74
CA ALA A 419 -6.42 -36.05 -14.78
C ALA A 419 -7.90 -36.43 -14.91
N THR A 420 -8.55 -36.62 -13.77
CA THR A 420 -9.97 -36.99 -13.67
C THR A 420 -10.66 -36.11 -12.63
N LYS A 421 -12.00 -36.10 -12.63
CA LYS A 421 -12.80 -35.32 -11.67
C LYS A 421 -12.44 -33.83 -11.64
N VAL A 422 -12.16 -33.26 -12.81
CA VAL A 422 -11.92 -31.82 -12.94
C VAL A 422 -13.20 -31.08 -12.57
N ALA A 423 -13.13 -30.21 -11.58
CA ALA A 423 -14.28 -29.46 -11.09
C ALA A 423 -13.87 -28.06 -10.62
N PHE A 424 -14.70 -27.06 -10.91
CA PHE A 424 -14.55 -25.70 -10.40
C PHE A 424 -15.64 -25.39 -9.37
N ASP A 425 -15.23 -25.05 -8.14
CA ASP A 425 -16.11 -24.54 -7.09
C ASP A 425 -16.20 -23.02 -7.21
N ARG A 426 -17.29 -22.51 -7.81
CA ARG A 426 -17.51 -21.07 -8.01
C ARG A 426 -17.52 -20.27 -6.71
N SER A 427 -17.95 -20.88 -5.59
CA SER A 427 -18.04 -20.18 -4.30
C SER A 427 -16.67 -19.99 -3.64
N LYS A 428 -15.76 -20.92 -3.90
CA LYS A 428 -14.39 -20.90 -3.36
C LYS A 428 -13.35 -20.47 -4.37
N LYS A 429 -13.78 -20.23 -5.62
CA LYS A 429 -12.91 -19.97 -6.79
C LYS A 429 -11.84 -21.05 -6.97
N LEU A 430 -12.15 -22.27 -6.55
CA LEU A 430 -11.19 -23.35 -6.45
C LEU A 430 -11.40 -24.36 -7.56
N LEU A 431 -10.38 -24.53 -8.39
CA LEU A 431 -10.28 -25.60 -9.36
C LEU A 431 -9.65 -26.82 -8.70
N SER A 432 -10.22 -28.01 -8.90
CA SER A 432 -9.71 -29.25 -8.34
C SER A 432 -9.73 -30.38 -9.35
N TYR A 433 -8.78 -31.30 -9.23
CA TYR A 433 -8.73 -32.52 -10.04
C TYR A 433 -8.03 -33.66 -9.31
N SER A 434 -8.18 -34.87 -9.84
CA SER A 434 -7.52 -36.08 -9.36
C SER A 434 -6.51 -36.58 -10.38
N LEU A 435 -5.24 -36.67 -9.98
CA LEU A 435 -4.15 -37.23 -10.77
C LEU A 435 -3.34 -38.20 -9.88
N PRO A 436 -3.60 -39.51 -9.95
CA PRO A 436 -2.92 -40.50 -9.13
C PRO A 436 -1.44 -40.59 -9.50
N TYR A 437 -0.56 -40.56 -8.49
CA TYR A 437 0.85 -40.86 -8.68
C TYR A 437 1.12 -42.35 -8.44
N LYS A 438 1.79 -42.99 -9.40
CA LYS A 438 2.28 -44.37 -9.25
C LYS A 438 3.70 -44.31 -8.70
N ASP A 439 3.88 -44.81 -7.49
CA ASP A 439 5.18 -44.91 -6.84
C ASP A 439 6.10 -45.84 -7.66
N THR A 440 7.20 -45.29 -8.16
CA THR A 440 8.17 -46.01 -9.00
C THR A 440 9.34 -46.58 -8.21
N GLY A 441 9.38 -46.38 -6.89
CA GLY A 441 10.45 -46.90 -6.03
C GLY A 441 11.77 -46.14 -6.21
N GLY A 442 11.81 -44.90 -5.72
CA GLY A 442 12.97 -44.01 -5.75
C GLY A 442 13.20 -43.32 -4.41
N LYS A 443 14.27 -42.51 -4.30
CA LYS A 443 14.58 -41.72 -3.09
C LYS A 443 14.14 -40.28 -3.22
N GLY A 444 13.45 -39.76 -2.21
CA GLY A 444 13.11 -38.34 -2.12
C GLY A 444 14.32 -37.51 -1.72
N GLN A 445 14.55 -36.38 -2.41
CA GLN A 445 15.61 -35.44 -2.10
C GLN A 445 15.11 -34.02 -2.36
N LEU A 446 15.30 -33.12 -1.40
CA LEU A 446 14.93 -31.71 -1.55
C LEU A 446 16.14 -30.87 -1.96
N ASP A 447 15.91 -29.99 -2.93
CA ASP A 447 16.65 -28.75 -3.09
C ASP A 447 15.80 -27.63 -2.48
N LEU A 448 16.38 -26.88 -1.54
CA LEU A 448 15.72 -25.74 -0.90
C LEU A 448 16.50 -24.48 -1.21
N GLN A 449 15.78 -23.48 -1.71
CA GLN A 449 16.31 -22.15 -1.93
C GLN A 449 15.58 -21.18 -1.03
N PHE A 450 16.31 -20.60 -0.08
CA PHE A 450 15.78 -19.70 0.93
C PHE A 450 16.11 -18.26 0.58
N THR A 451 15.06 -17.45 0.43
CA THR A 451 15.17 -16.01 0.16
C THR A 451 14.50 -15.25 1.29
N ALA A 452 15.15 -14.22 1.79
CA ALA A 452 14.54 -13.26 2.71
C ALA A 452 14.82 -11.84 2.21
N ARG A 453 13.92 -10.93 2.56
CA ARG A 453 14.11 -9.49 2.38
C ARG A 453 15.37 -9.05 3.11
N ASP A 454 16.24 -8.30 2.43
CA ASP A 454 17.51 -7.89 3.03
C ASP A 454 17.34 -6.89 4.18
N ARG A 455 16.23 -6.14 4.16
CA ARG A 455 15.85 -5.16 5.19
C ARG A 455 14.45 -5.47 5.72
N ILE A 456 14.21 -5.28 7.01
CA ILE A 456 12.89 -5.40 7.65
C ILE A 456 12.67 -4.10 8.42
N MET A 457 11.52 -3.44 8.28
CA MET A 457 11.31 -2.17 9.00
C MET A 457 10.85 -2.44 10.43
N SER A 458 11.44 -1.79 11.45
CA SER A 458 11.02 -1.99 12.84
C SER A 458 9.68 -1.38 13.18
N CYS A 459 9.19 -0.45 12.35
CA CYS A 459 7.82 0.05 12.42
C CYS A 459 6.81 -1.01 11.97
N LEU A 460 7.26 -2.07 11.30
CA LEU A 460 6.38 -3.16 10.90
C LEU A 460 6.23 -4.11 12.09
N TYR A 461 5.09 -4.04 12.78
CA TYR A 461 4.80 -4.96 13.88
C TYR A 461 4.21 -6.27 13.38
N LYS A 462 3.50 -6.24 12.25
CA LYS A 462 2.87 -7.41 11.62
C LYS A 462 2.77 -7.26 10.12
N VAL A 463 3.05 -8.37 9.46
CA VAL A 463 2.75 -8.59 8.05
C VAL A 463 1.44 -9.35 7.96
N TYR A 464 0.38 -8.67 7.51
CA TYR A 464 -0.89 -9.31 7.19
C TYR A 464 -1.05 -9.31 5.69
N GLY A 465 -0.94 -10.49 5.09
CA GLY A 465 -1.37 -10.67 3.71
C GLY A 465 -2.46 -11.70 3.64
N MET A 466 -3.44 -11.48 2.76
CA MET A 466 -4.36 -12.53 2.35
C MET A 466 -3.56 -13.67 1.70
N GLU A 467 -4.08 -14.89 1.70
CA GLU A 467 -3.40 -16.03 1.05
C GLU A 467 -3.27 -15.83 -0.47
N THR A 468 -3.96 -14.83 -1.04
CA THR A 468 -4.34 -14.81 -2.45
C THR A 468 -3.93 -13.55 -3.22
N ASP A 469 -3.85 -12.36 -2.61
CA ASP A 469 -4.08 -11.15 -3.43
C ASP A 469 -2.86 -10.25 -3.70
N PHE A 470 -1.64 -10.51 -3.19
CA PHE A 470 -0.47 -9.74 -3.65
C PHE A 470 0.90 -10.45 -3.54
N PRO A 471 1.75 -10.44 -4.60
CA PRO A 471 3.02 -11.19 -4.64
C PRO A 471 4.12 -10.62 -3.73
N ALA A 472 3.98 -9.39 -3.22
CA ALA A 472 4.99 -8.66 -2.45
C ALA A 472 4.97 -8.91 -0.93
N GLN A 473 3.89 -9.50 -0.42
CA GLN A 473 3.50 -9.51 0.99
C GLN A 473 4.19 -10.60 1.83
N TRP A 474 5.52 -10.49 1.98
CA TRP A 474 6.33 -11.49 2.68
C TRP A 474 7.71 -10.98 3.12
N VAL A 475 8.20 -11.53 4.24
CA VAL A 475 9.56 -11.30 4.75
C VAL A 475 10.54 -12.35 4.28
N ALA A 476 10.09 -13.59 4.11
CA ALA A 476 10.91 -14.64 3.49
C ALA A 476 10.08 -15.62 2.65
N LYS A 477 10.77 -16.35 1.76
CA LYS A 477 10.27 -17.42 0.92
C LYS A 477 11.22 -18.62 0.96
N ALA A 478 10.67 -19.81 0.92
CA ALA A 478 11.44 -21.03 0.66
C ALA A 478 10.87 -21.73 -0.57
N ARG A 479 11.64 -21.77 -1.66
CA ARG A 479 11.34 -22.61 -2.81
C ARG A 479 11.91 -23.99 -2.56
N VAL A 480 11.03 -24.98 -2.47
CA VAL A 480 11.37 -26.37 -2.17
C VAL A 480 11.03 -27.23 -3.38
N THR A 481 12.04 -27.79 -4.03
CA THR A 481 11.87 -28.67 -5.19
C THR A 481 12.33 -30.08 -4.84
N ASN A 482 11.50 -31.09 -5.12
CA ASN A 482 11.92 -32.48 -4.99
C ASN A 482 12.75 -32.89 -6.22
N VAL A 483 14.07 -32.81 -6.11
CA VAL A 483 15.03 -33.20 -7.15
C VAL A 483 15.33 -34.70 -7.17
N GLY A 484 14.77 -35.45 -6.21
CA GLY A 484 14.90 -36.89 -6.12
C GLY A 484 14.04 -37.65 -7.14
N THR A 485 14.08 -38.98 -7.06
CA THR A 485 13.27 -39.88 -7.90
C THR A 485 12.09 -40.51 -7.15
N GLY A 486 12.02 -40.34 -5.83
CA GLY A 486 10.92 -40.77 -4.97
C GLY A 486 10.12 -39.60 -4.41
N ARG A 487 8.86 -39.87 -4.01
CA ARG A 487 8.01 -38.86 -3.36
C ARG A 487 8.47 -38.53 -1.94
N ILE A 488 8.11 -37.34 -1.51
CA ILE A 488 8.27 -36.84 -0.14
C ILE A 488 6.90 -36.69 0.50
N ARG A 489 6.79 -37.02 1.79
CA ARG A 489 5.54 -36.95 2.55
C ARG A 489 5.66 -35.99 3.73
N ASP A 490 4.55 -35.34 4.06
CA ASP A 490 4.42 -34.44 5.22
C ASP A 490 5.56 -33.41 5.28
N LEU A 491 5.83 -32.74 4.14
CA LEU A 491 6.74 -31.59 4.12
C LEU A 491 6.12 -30.50 4.99
N ARG A 492 6.90 -30.00 5.95
CA ARG A 492 6.50 -28.90 6.82
C ARG A 492 7.55 -27.81 6.77
N LEU A 493 7.10 -26.56 6.68
CA LEU A 493 7.93 -25.36 6.71
C LEU A 493 7.48 -24.46 7.86
N ARG A 494 8.41 -23.84 8.57
CA ARG A 494 8.13 -22.74 9.51
C ARG A 494 9.29 -21.76 9.56
N TYR A 495 9.01 -20.56 10.04
CA TYR A 495 9.95 -19.46 10.01
C TYR A 495 9.95 -18.66 11.31
N ARG A 496 11.02 -17.90 11.56
CA ARG A 496 11.04 -16.87 12.61
C ARG A 496 12.03 -15.76 12.28
N VAL A 497 11.83 -14.59 12.87
CA VAL A 497 12.87 -13.57 13.02
C VAL A 497 13.51 -13.74 14.39
N GLU A 498 14.78 -14.12 14.43
CA GLU A 498 15.49 -14.40 15.68
C GLU A 498 15.47 -13.19 16.63
N GLY A 499 14.99 -13.40 17.86
CA GLY A 499 14.86 -12.36 18.88
C GLY A 499 13.61 -11.47 18.76
N TYR A 500 12.94 -11.49 17.61
CA TYR A 500 11.81 -10.59 17.31
C TYR A 500 10.56 -11.32 16.82
N SER A 501 10.51 -12.65 16.84
CA SER A 501 9.26 -13.40 16.68
C SER A 501 9.36 -14.80 17.29
N GLU A 502 8.21 -15.36 17.62
CA GLU A 502 8.09 -16.81 17.82
C GLU A 502 8.17 -17.54 16.47
N TRP A 503 8.38 -18.87 16.53
CA TRP A 503 8.24 -19.73 15.37
C TRP A 503 6.81 -19.67 14.82
N SER A 504 6.70 -19.47 13.50
CA SER A 504 5.41 -19.58 12.83
C SER A 504 4.83 -20.99 12.99
N ILE A 505 3.51 -21.09 12.81
CA ILE A 505 2.88 -22.40 12.65
C ILE A 505 3.47 -23.13 11.45
N TRP A 506 3.43 -24.46 11.50
CA TRP A 506 3.87 -25.30 10.41
C TRP A 506 2.94 -25.15 9.20
N GLN A 507 3.48 -24.67 8.09
CA GLN A 507 2.89 -24.79 6.76
C GLN A 507 3.10 -26.22 6.29
N LYS A 508 2.08 -26.88 5.76
CA LYS A 508 2.12 -28.32 5.47
C LYS A 508 1.78 -28.60 4.02
N SER A 509 2.65 -29.37 3.37
CA SER A 509 2.43 -29.99 2.07
C SER A 509 2.40 -31.50 2.26
N PRO A 510 1.22 -32.14 2.18
CA PRO A 510 1.07 -33.56 2.49
C PRO A 510 1.96 -34.48 1.65
N GLU A 511 2.19 -34.12 0.39
CA GLU A 511 2.98 -34.89 -0.55
C GLU A 511 3.66 -33.95 -1.55
N VAL A 512 4.93 -34.23 -1.89
CA VAL A 512 5.70 -33.53 -2.91
C VAL A 512 6.31 -34.56 -3.85
N LEU A 513 5.86 -34.56 -5.11
CA LEU A 513 6.28 -35.55 -6.11
C LEU A 513 7.65 -35.21 -6.71
N PRO A 514 8.37 -36.17 -7.31
CA PRO A 514 9.58 -35.88 -8.09
C PRO A 514 9.35 -34.77 -9.13
N GLY A 515 10.20 -33.76 -9.13
CA GLY A 515 10.11 -32.56 -9.98
C GLY A 515 9.11 -31.50 -9.49
N GLN A 516 8.29 -31.78 -8.48
CA GLN A 516 7.33 -30.80 -7.94
C GLN A 516 8.03 -29.73 -7.11
N THR A 517 7.58 -28.49 -7.29
CA THR A 517 8.00 -27.33 -6.50
C THR A 517 6.87 -26.89 -5.56
N VAL A 518 7.25 -26.54 -4.33
CA VAL A 518 6.40 -25.91 -3.32
C VAL A 518 7.07 -24.61 -2.89
N VAL A 519 6.33 -23.51 -2.87
CA VAL A 519 6.84 -22.22 -2.38
C VAL A 519 6.18 -21.93 -1.03
N GLY A 520 6.96 -21.94 0.04
CA GLY A 520 6.51 -21.51 1.37
C GLY A 520 6.80 -20.04 1.58
N VAL A 521 5.89 -19.31 2.24
CA VAL A 521 5.97 -17.85 2.39
C VAL A 521 5.87 -17.46 3.85
N TYR A 522 6.74 -16.56 4.32
CA TYR A 522 6.74 -16.08 5.69
C TYR A 522 6.14 -14.70 5.84
N LYS A 523 5.04 -14.64 6.57
CA LYS A 523 4.32 -13.44 6.98
C LYS A 523 4.42 -13.30 8.52
N PRO A 524 5.44 -12.58 9.06
CA PRO A 524 5.71 -12.58 10.50
C PRO A 524 4.69 -11.78 11.32
N VAL A 525 4.47 -12.27 12.54
CA VAL A 525 3.99 -11.46 13.67
C VAL A 525 5.21 -11.21 14.55
N LEU A 526 5.63 -9.95 14.65
CA LEU A 526 6.86 -9.58 15.34
C LEU A 526 6.58 -9.23 16.81
N ASP A 527 7.60 -9.35 17.65
CA ASP A 527 7.55 -8.99 19.07
C ASP A 527 7.65 -7.47 19.23
N ARG A 528 7.00 -6.99 20.28
CA ARG A 528 6.76 -5.56 20.56
C ARG A 528 8.05 -4.77 20.76
N SER A 529 9.12 -5.46 21.13
CA SER A 529 10.45 -4.87 21.29
C SER A 529 11.01 -4.35 19.97
N ILE A 530 10.56 -4.84 18.81
CA ILE A 530 11.09 -4.40 17.52
C ILE A 530 10.90 -2.89 17.32
N ALA A 531 9.77 -2.33 17.74
CA ALA A 531 9.48 -0.89 17.63
C ALA A 531 10.41 0.01 18.48
N SER A 532 11.16 -0.56 19.43
CA SER A 532 12.10 0.18 20.27
C SER A 532 13.48 0.40 19.62
N LEU A 533 13.75 -0.25 18.49
CA LEU A 533 15.03 -0.13 17.80
C LEU A 533 15.20 1.27 17.22
N THR A 534 16.28 1.97 17.56
CA THR A 534 16.57 3.34 17.08
C THR A 534 17.58 3.40 15.94
N SER A 535 18.21 2.27 15.62
CA SER A 535 19.23 2.15 14.58
C SER A 535 19.15 0.79 13.90
N THR A 536 19.66 0.71 12.68
CA THR A 536 19.72 -0.56 11.94
C THR A 536 20.39 -1.65 12.78
N THR A 537 19.65 -2.73 13.01
CA THR A 537 20.01 -3.83 13.90
C THR A 537 20.04 -5.13 13.11
N PRO A 538 21.19 -5.86 13.07
CA PRO A 538 21.25 -7.13 12.37
C PRO A 538 20.39 -8.19 13.07
N ALA A 539 19.67 -9.00 12.29
CA ALA A 539 18.92 -10.16 12.77
C ALA A 539 19.05 -11.32 11.76
N ASN A 540 18.64 -12.51 12.18
CA ASN A 540 18.53 -13.66 11.29
C ASN A 540 17.06 -13.98 11.06
N VAL A 541 16.65 -14.10 9.79
CA VAL A 541 15.42 -14.80 9.45
C VAL A 541 15.78 -16.26 9.25
N LEU A 542 15.09 -17.12 9.99
CA LEU A 542 15.35 -18.56 10.01
C LEU A 542 14.19 -19.30 9.37
N VAL A 543 14.50 -20.37 8.65
CA VAL A 543 13.55 -21.36 8.16
C VAL A 543 13.91 -22.73 8.72
N GLU A 544 12.91 -23.47 9.14
CA GLU A 544 13.03 -24.88 9.51
C GLU A 544 12.10 -25.70 8.64
N TRP A 545 12.59 -26.86 8.20
CA TRP A 545 11.77 -27.83 7.49
C TRP A 545 11.91 -29.24 8.02
N ARG A 546 10.82 -29.98 7.85
CA ARG A 546 10.74 -31.40 8.18
C ARG A 546 10.03 -32.12 7.06
N TYR A 547 10.47 -33.33 6.76
CA TYR A 547 9.71 -34.21 5.88
C TYR A 547 9.97 -35.68 6.21
N ILE A 548 9.16 -36.54 5.61
CA ILE A 548 9.34 -37.99 5.62
C ILE A 548 9.76 -38.41 4.21
N ASP A 549 10.92 -39.03 4.09
CA ASP A 549 11.43 -39.52 2.81
C ASP A 549 10.69 -40.78 2.33
N SER A 550 11.11 -41.29 1.18
CA SER A 550 10.56 -42.50 0.57
C SER A 550 10.68 -43.74 1.46
N ASP A 551 11.72 -43.80 2.30
CA ASP A 551 12.04 -44.92 3.18
C ASP A 551 11.31 -44.82 4.53
N GLY A 552 10.49 -43.77 4.71
CA GLY A 552 9.75 -43.50 5.94
C GLY A 552 10.60 -42.85 7.03
N GLN A 553 11.84 -42.47 6.73
CA GLN A 553 12.71 -41.78 7.67
C GLN A 553 12.36 -40.31 7.72
N ARG A 554 12.41 -39.76 8.93
CA ARG A 554 12.17 -38.35 9.16
C ARG A 554 13.47 -37.58 8.99
N GLN A 555 13.40 -36.54 8.18
CA GLN A 555 14.45 -35.56 7.97
C GLN A 555 14.02 -34.25 8.61
N ASP A 556 14.94 -33.59 9.28
CA ASP A 556 14.78 -32.28 9.92
C ASP A 556 16.02 -31.46 9.57
N ASP A 557 15.84 -30.24 9.07
CA ASP A 557 16.94 -29.34 8.72
C ASP A 557 16.48 -27.88 8.82
N SER A 558 17.43 -26.95 8.74
CA SER A 558 17.20 -25.52 8.94
C SER A 558 18.21 -24.68 8.18
N ASP A 559 17.80 -23.49 7.79
CA ASP A 559 18.66 -22.48 7.17
C ASP A 559 18.35 -21.08 7.71
N GLY A 560 19.23 -20.13 7.44
CA GLY A 560 19.10 -18.76 7.92
C GLY A 560 19.72 -17.75 6.97
N LYS A 561 19.02 -16.62 6.80
CA LYS A 561 19.52 -15.46 6.08
C LYS A 561 19.65 -14.29 7.03
N ARG A 562 20.83 -13.66 7.02
CA ARG A 562 21.06 -12.43 7.79
C ARG A 562 20.38 -11.27 7.09
N VAL A 563 19.64 -10.48 7.87
CA VAL A 563 18.89 -9.31 7.43
C VAL A 563 19.19 -8.12 8.32
N SER A 564 18.80 -6.93 7.88
CA SER A 564 18.90 -5.68 8.64
C SER A 564 17.52 -5.22 9.08
N ILE A 565 17.25 -5.23 10.39
CA ILE A 565 16.05 -4.58 10.91
C ILE A 565 16.33 -3.09 11.02
N LEU A 566 15.70 -2.28 10.17
CA LEU A 566 15.83 -0.83 10.19
C LEU A 566 15.25 -0.30 11.50
N GLY A 567 15.90 0.68 12.11
CA GLY A 567 15.37 1.35 13.29
C GLY A 567 14.13 2.19 12.99
N ARG A 568 13.44 2.65 14.02
CA ARG A 568 12.14 3.33 13.93
C ARG A 568 12.14 4.65 13.16
N HIS A 569 13.32 5.22 12.91
CA HIS A 569 13.54 6.44 12.11
C HIS A 569 14.10 6.15 10.71
N GLU A 570 14.32 4.87 10.38
CA GLU A 570 14.89 4.41 9.12
C GLU A 570 13.80 3.70 8.31
N PHE A 571 13.58 4.16 7.09
CA PHE A 571 12.50 3.66 6.25
C PHE A 571 12.95 3.59 4.78
N ILE A 572 12.38 2.63 4.05
CA ILE A 572 12.61 2.42 2.63
C ILE A 572 11.25 2.35 1.94
N PHE A 573 11.09 2.99 0.78
CA PHE A 573 9.81 2.96 0.03
C PHE A 573 9.57 1.65 -0.71
N SER A 574 10.64 0.88 -0.93
CA SER A 574 10.55 -0.46 -1.50
C SER A 574 11.65 -1.36 -0.98
N ASN A 575 11.27 -2.62 -0.82
CA ASN A 575 12.14 -3.70 -0.39
C ASN A 575 12.29 -4.79 -1.45
N PHE A 576 11.93 -4.49 -2.70
CA PHE A 576 12.18 -5.34 -3.84
C PHE A 576 13.67 -5.37 -4.20
N THR A 577 14.17 -6.55 -4.54
CA THR A 577 15.47 -6.67 -5.22
C THR A 577 15.35 -6.15 -6.66
N LYS A 578 16.47 -6.01 -7.38
CA LYS A 578 16.45 -5.60 -8.79
C LYS A 578 15.69 -6.59 -9.67
N GLU A 579 15.71 -7.86 -9.29
CA GLU A 579 15.06 -8.97 -10.01
C GLU A 579 13.55 -9.00 -9.74
N GLU A 580 13.12 -8.56 -8.56
CA GLU A 580 11.71 -8.42 -8.18
C GLU A 580 11.12 -7.10 -8.66
N SER A 581 11.92 -6.02 -8.65
CA SER A 581 11.52 -4.69 -9.09
C SER A 581 11.23 -4.70 -10.60
N MET A 582 10.04 -4.27 -10.96
CA MET A 582 9.55 -4.05 -12.33
C MET A 582 9.98 -2.68 -12.89
N GLY A 583 10.82 -1.92 -12.15
CA GLY A 583 11.28 -0.58 -12.53
C GLY A 583 10.16 0.46 -12.67
N SER A 584 8.96 0.12 -12.22
CA SER A 584 7.78 0.97 -12.27
C SER A 584 7.76 1.94 -11.10
N TRP A 585 6.89 2.95 -11.17
CA TRP A 585 6.60 3.79 -10.01
C TRP A 585 6.12 2.92 -8.84
N TYR A 586 5.28 1.93 -9.10
CA TYR A 586 4.79 0.99 -8.08
C TYR A 586 5.94 0.25 -7.37
N ASP A 587 6.99 -0.17 -8.08
CA ASP A 587 8.14 -0.83 -7.44
C ASP A 587 8.98 0.06 -6.54
N LEU A 588 8.91 1.37 -6.73
CA LEU A 588 9.58 2.32 -5.85
C LEU A 588 8.79 2.51 -4.56
N PHE A 589 7.48 2.21 -4.53
CA PHE A 589 6.56 2.54 -3.44
C PHE A 589 5.70 1.36 -2.93
N SER A 590 5.85 0.16 -3.50
CA SER A 590 5.12 -1.06 -3.14
C SER A 590 5.66 -1.64 -1.85
N ASN A 591 5.12 -1.10 -0.77
CA ASN A 591 5.24 -1.63 0.56
C ASN A 591 3.82 -1.75 1.13
N SER A 592 2.93 -2.46 0.44
CA SER A 592 1.51 -2.60 0.80
C SER A 592 1.25 -3.13 2.22
N GLU A 593 2.29 -3.53 2.96
CA GLU A 593 2.22 -3.93 4.37
C GLU A 593 2.95 -3.01 5.34
N MET A 594 3.64 -1.96 4.89
CA MET A 594 4.74 -1.41 5.68
C MET A 594 4.61 0.04 6.08
N ILE A 595 3.40 0.57 6.14
CA ILE A 595 3.17 1.90 6.69
C ILE A 595 2.15 1.82 7.83
N ALA A 596 2.56 1.19 8.92
CA ALA A 596 1.85 1.30 10.18
C ALA A 596 2.79 1.05 11.36
N ALA A 597 3.45 2.12 11.80
CA ALA A 597 3.61 2.45 13.22
C ALA A 597 4.20 3.88 13.35
N TRP A 598 3.34 4.91 13.32
CA TRP A 598 3.53 6.27 13.85
C TRP A 598 4.96 6.87 13.76
N VAL A 599 5.37 7.16 12.52
CA VAL A 599 6.46 8.08 12.20
C VAL A 599 5.99 9.51 12.48
N THR A 600 6.85 10.30 13.09
CA THR A 600 6.62 11.72 13.39
C THR A 600 6.60 12.54 12.10
N ARG A 601 6.07 13.78 12.17
CA ARG A 601 6.18 14.73 11.05
C ARG A 601 7.62 14.97 10.59
N ASP A 602 8.60 14.68 11.45
CA ASP A 602 10.00 14.97 11.21
C ASP A 602 10.76 13.86 10.50
N ASP A 603 10.16 12.67 10.41
CA ASP A 603 10.76 11.57 9.67
C ASP A 603 10.81 11.92 8.16
N PRO A 604 11.99 11.82 7.52
CA PRO A 604 12.18 12.26 6.13
C PRO A 604 11.19 11.65 5.13
N VAL A 605 10.76 10.43 5.38
CA VAL A 605 9.82 9.69 4.54
C VAL A 605 8.41 10.27 4.62
N ILE A 606 7.96 10.71 5.80
CA ILE A 606 6.65 11.37 5.93
C ILE A 606 6.66 12.70 5.21
N LYS A 607 7.75 13.47 5.35
CA LYS A 607 7.94 14.72 4.60
C LYS A 607 7.94 14.46 3.10
N GLN A 608 8.60 13.40 2.64
CA GLN A 608 8.63 13.04 1.22
C GLN A 608 7.25 12.60 0.69
N PHE A 609 6.53 11.73 1.40
CA PHE A 609 5.20 11.27 1.01
C PHE A 609 4.20 12.44 0.97
N ALA A 610 4.23 13.29 1.99
CA ALA A 610 3.39 14.47 2.07
C ALA A 610 3.73 15.51 0.99
N ALA A 611 5.01 15.69 0.66
CA ALA A 611 5.43 16.53 -0.46
C ALA A 611 4.93 15.97 -1.80
N MET A 612 4.89 14.65 -1.97
CA MET A 612 4.30 14.00 -3.16
C MET A 612 2.80 14.26 -3.25
N ALA A 613 2.06 14.10 -2.14
CA ALA A 613 0.64 14.42 -2.08
C ALA A 613 0.38 15.90 -2.39
N ASN A 614 1.18 16.79 -1.83
CA ASN A 614 1.12 18.22 -2.12
C ASN A 614 1.35 18.51 -3.61
N LYS A 615 2.35 17.86 -4.22
CA LYS A 615 2.62 17.96 -5.66
C LYS A 615 1.47 17.42 -6.51
N ALA A 616 0.91 16.27 -6.15
CA ALA A 616 -0.25 15.66 -6.82
C ALA A 616 -1.51 16.55 -6.72
N ALA A 617 -1.66 17.28 -5.62
CA ALA A 617 -2.70 18.31 -5.46
C ALA A 617 -2.44 19.61 -6.26
N GLY A 618 -1.38 19.66 -7.07
CA GLY A 618 -0.99 20.82 -7.87
C GLY A 618 -0.05 21.80 -7.15
N GLY A 619 0.63 21.35 -6.10
CA GLY A 619 1.56 22.18 -5.31
C GLY A 619 0.85 23.24 -4.44
N LYS A 620 -0.44 23.08 -4.20
CA LYS A 620 -1.26 24.00 -3.40
C LYS A 620 -0.83 23.92 -1.94
N GLY A 621 -0.25 24.98 -1.37
CA GLY A 621 0.11 24.96 0.04
C GLY A 621 -1.10 24.73 0.95
N ALA A 622 -1.18 23.54 1.55
CA ALA A 622 -2.30 23.12 2.40
C ALA A 622 -2.71 24.15 3.48
N PRO A 623 -1.78 24.88 4.14
CA PRO A 623 -2.15 25.84 5.19
C PRO A 623 -2.81 27.13 4.69
N TYR A 624 -2.83 27.38 3.38
CA TYR A 624 -3.25 28.69 2.84
C TYR A 624 -4.77 28.84 2.67
N SER A 625 -5.50 27.75 2.45
CA SER A 625 -6.96 27.77 2.38
C SER A 625 -7.57 26.39 2.64
N ASP A 626 -8.85 26.34 2.96
CA ASP A 626 -9.57 25.08 3.13
C ASP A 626 -9.58 24.26 1.83
N GLU A 627 -9.67 24.91 0.67
CA GLU A 627 -9.63 24.24 -0.64
C GLU A 627 -8.25 23.64 -0.95
N ALA A 628 -7.18 24.34 -0.57
CA ALA A 628 -5.82 23.83 -0.70
C ALA A 628 -5.61 22.65 0.26
N ALA A 629 -6.01 22.79 1.53
CA ALA A 629 -5.96 21.71 2.51
C ALA A 629 -6.72 20.48 2.03
N TYR A 630 -7.95 20.66 1.53
CA TYR A 630 -8.78 19.58 1.00
C TYR A 630 -8.12 18.85 -0.17
N ALA A 631 -7.57 19.59 -1.13
CA ALA A 631 -6.90 19.01 -2.29
C ALA A 631 -5.68 18.18 -1.89
N VAL A 632 -4.88 18.67 -0.93
CA VAL A 632 -3.69 17.96 -0.43
C VAL A 632 -4.08 16.72 0.36
N LEU A 633 -5.08 16.81 1.24
CA LEU A 633 -5.59 15.66 1.99
C LEU A 633 -6.20 14.63 1.03
N LYS A 634 -7.01 15.04 0.04
CA LYS A 634 -7.53 14.15 -0.99
C LYS A 634 -6.41 13.42 -1.73
N ALA A 635 -5.38 14.14 -2.16
CA ALA A 635 -4.22 13.55 -2.82
C ALA A 635 -3.45 12.58 -1.91
N CYS A 636 -3.32 12.87 -0.60
CA CYS A 636 -2.75 11.92 0.37
C CYS A 636 -3.53 10.60 0.38
N TYR A 637 -4.85 10.67 0.50
CA TYR A 637 -5.72 9.49 0.57
C TYR A 637 -5.75 8.72 -0.76
N GLU A 638 -5.80 9.41 -1.90
CA GLU A 638 -5.74 8.77 -3.21
C GLU A 638 -4.38 8.12 -3.48
N LEU A 639 -3.29 8.71 -2.97
CA LEU A 639 -1.98 8.05 -2.99
C LEU A 639 -1.98 6.81 -2.11
N TRP A 640 -2.64 6.80 -0.96
CA TRP A 640 -2.79 5.57 -0.16
C TRP A 640 -3.52 4.47 -0.94
N GLN A 641 -4.64 4.81 -1.58
CA GLN A 641 -5.37 3.88 -2.43
C GLN A 641 -4.54 3.37 -3.61
N GLY A 642 -3.76 4.24 -4.24
CA GLY A 642 -2.87 3.85 -5.35
C GLY A 642 -1.60 3.10 -4.93
N ASN A 643 -1.32 3.03 -3.62
CA ASN A 643 -0.22 2.24 -3.04
C ASN A 643 -0.74 1.03 -2.26
N ASP A 644 -1.99 0.63 -2.49
CA ASP A 644 -2.67 -0.52 -1.86
C ASP A 644 -2.52 -0.53 -0.35
N PHE A 645 -2.71 0.63 0.28
CA PHE A 645 -2.95 0.66 1.70
C PHE A 645 -4.23 -0.11 1.99
N THR A 646 -4.14 -1.09 2.88
CA THR A 646 -5.26 -1.97 3.15
C THR A 646 -5.77 -1.80 4.57
N TYR A 647 -7.09 -1.71 4.70
CA TYR A 647 -7.78 -1.90 5.96
C TYR A 647 -8.74 -3.07 5.77
N GLN A 648 -8.56 -4.15 6.55
CA GLN A 648 -9.41 -5.33 6.49
C GLN A 648 -10.04 -5.61 7.85
N GLY A 649 -11.37 -5.61 7.88
CA GLY A 649 -12.13 -6.30 8.94
C GLY A 649 -11.93 -7.82 8.80
N PRO A 650 -12.09 -8.62 9.87
CA PRO A 650 -12.02 -10.05 9.78
C PRO A 650 -13.26 -10.55 9.05
N VAL A 651 -13.07 -11.60 8.28
CA VAL A 651 -14.19 -12.46 7.93
C VAL A 651 -14.54 -13.26 9.20
N GLY A 652 -15.65 -12.89 9.88
CA GLY A 652 -16.27 -13.75 10.90
C GLY A 652 -16.20 -13.35 12.39
N LEU A 653 -15.97 -12.08 12.76
CA LEU A 653 -16.23 -11.58 14.13
C LEU A 653 -17.33 -10.49 14.10
N SER A 654 -18.57 -10.94 13.93
CA SER A 654 -19.76 -10.13 14.14
C SER A 654 -20.17 -10.18 15.61
N ASP A 655 -19.51 -9.41 16.48
CA ASP A 655 -20.00 -9.15 17.84
C ASP A 655 -20.55 -7.71 17.93
N PRO A 656 -21.87 -7.52 17.82
CA PRO A 656 -22.52 -6.20 17.83
C PRO A 656 -22.45 -5.50 19.20
N THR A 657 -21.95 -6.15 20.26
CA THR A 657 -21.91 -5.55 21.60
C THR A 657 -20.72 -4.63 21.86
N LEU A 658 -19.81 -4.49 20.88
CA LEU A 658 -18.52 -3.82 21.05
C LEU A 658 -18.28 -2.67 20.06
N SER A 659 -19.20 -2.48 19.11
CA SER A 659 -19.19 -1.37 18.16
C SER A 659 -20.43 -0.52 18.32
N PHE A 660 -20.28 0.78 18.08
CA PHE A 660 -21.31 1.80 18.19
C PHE A 660 -22.36 1.75 17.03
N ASP A 661 -22.12 0.94 16.00
CA ASP A 661 -22.89 0.94 14.75
C ASP A 661 -23.16 -0.46 14.15
N ASN A 662 -22.92 -1.55 14.89
CA ASN A 662 -23.02 -2.93 14.37
C ASN A 662 -22.11 -3.23 13.16
N THR A 663 -21.08 -2.41 12.88
CA THR A 663 -20.04 -2.80 11.92
C THR A 663 -19.05 -3.78 12.56
N ILE A 664 -18.53 -4.66 11.71
CA ILE A 664 -17.74 -5.86 12.04
C ILE A 664 -16.49 -5.46 12.84
N VAL A 665 -16.25 -6.12 13.98
CA VAL A 665 -15.06 -5.92 14.81
C VAL A 665 -13.83 -6.45 14.08
N GLN A 666 -12.74 -5.68 14.08
CA GLN A 666 -11.48 -5.81 13.32
C GLN A 666 -10.68 -7.13 13.51
N SER A 667 -9.85 -7.48 12.50
CA SER A 667 -8.88 -8.58 12.58
C SER A 667 -7.80 -8.25 13.60
N ILE A 668 -7.86 -8.88 14.77
CA ILE A 668 -6.77 -8.94 15.74
C ILE A 668 -6.01 -10.26 15.52
N LYS A 669 -4.72 -10.18 15.16
CA LYS A 669 -3.72 -11.18 15.64
C LYS A 669 -2.67 -10.47 16.50
N PHE A 670 -3.05 -9.90 17.64
CA PHE A 670 -2.10 -9.41 18.67
C PHE A 670 -1.79 -10.52 19.69
N PRO A 671 -0.66 -10.41 20.37
CA PRO A 671 -0.80 -9.94 21.75
C PRO A 671 0.08 -8.72 22.06
N ARG A 672 -0.47 -7.76 22.78
CA ARG A 672 0.21 -7.08 23.89
C ARG A 672 -0.86 -6.65 24.90
N ASP A 673 -0.72 -7.15 26.11
CA ASP A 673 -1.66 -7.00 27.21
C ASP A 673 -1.85 -5.53 27.64
N VAL A 674 -3.11 -5.12 27.58
CA VAL A 674 -3.88 -4.33 28.55
C VAL A 674 -3.43 -2.88 28.79
N ILE A 675 -3.95 -1.97 27.95
CA ILE A 675 -5.12 -1.16 28.35
C ILE A 675 -6.16 -1.26 27.22
N ARG A 676 -7.23 -2.04 27.48
CA ARG A 676 -8.55 -2.03 26.82
C ARG A 676 -8.73 -2.79 25.49
N ASP A 677 -8.33 -4.06 25.48
CA ASP A 677 -9.12 -5.23 25.03
C ASP A 677 -9.80 -5.26 23.62
N LYS A 678 -9.47 -4.39 22.65
CA LYS A 678 -9.97 -4.49 21.24
C LYS A 678 -9.42 -3.52 20.18
N SER A 679 -8.33 -2.79 20.39
CA SER A 679 -7.87 -1.80 19.40
C SER A 679 -7.15 -2.41 18.19
N GLY A 680 -7.46 -1.94 16.98
CA GLY A 680 -6.85 -2.43 15.73
C GLY A 680 -6.45 -1.34 14.72
N THR A 681 -6.29 -1.77 13.46
CA THR A 681 -5.63 -1.07 12.33
C THR A 681 -6.12 0.36 12.09
N CYS A 682 -7.33 0.72 12.55
CA CYS A 682 -7.87 2.07 12.40
C CYS A 682 -7.04 3.15 13.11
N ILE A 683 -6.44 2.83 14.27
CA ILE A 683 -5.58 3.76 15.01
C ILE A 683 -4.29 4.04 14.23
N GLU A 684 -3.69 3.01 13.65
CA GLU A 684 -2.42 3.12 12.93
C GLU A 684 -2.60 3.95 11.64
N LEU A 685 -3.68 3.69 10.90
CA LEU A 685 -4.05 4.47 9.73
C LEU A 685 -4.40 5.91 10.11
N ALA A 686 -5.19 6.14 11.16
CA ALA A 686 -5.50 7.50 11.59
C ALA A 686 -4.23 8.28 11.99
N ALA A 687 -3.36 7.68 12.80
CA ALA A 687 -2.12 8.31 13.26
C ALA A 687 -1.15 8.64 12.12
N LEU A 688 -1.00 7.73 11.15
CA LEU A 688 -0.19 7.98 9.97
C LEU A 688 -0.75 9.15 9.14
N TYR A 689 -2.07 9.16 8.93
CA TYR A 689 -2.71 10.22 8.17
C TYR A 689 -2.60 11.58 8.85
N CYS A 690 -2.75 11.62 10.17
CA CYS A 690 -2.44 12.80 10.99
C CYS A 690 -0.99 13.28 10.82
N SER A 691 -0.03 12.35 10.72
CA SER A 691 1.39 12.67 10.54
C SER A 691 1.67 13.35 9.20
N MET A 692 1.07 12.85 8.13
CA MET A 692 1.14 13.49 6.82
C MET A 692 0.47 14.87 6.83
N ALA A 693 -0.74 14.99 7.39
CA ALA A 693 -1.43 16.26 7.51
C ALA A 693 -0.59 17.30 8.28
N HIS A 694 0.06 16.88 9.37
CA HIS A 694 0.94 17.76 10.14
C HIS A 694 2.17 18.21 9.35
N SER A 695 2.77 17.30 8.57
CA SER A 695 3.97 17.63 7.77
C SER A 695 3.71 18.63 6.64
N VAL A 696 2.45 18.80 6.22
CA VAL A 696 2.03 19.86 5.29
C VAL A 696 1.52 21.12 6.02
N GLY A 697 1.70 21.22 7.34
CA GLY A 697 1.38 22.40 8.13
C GLY A 697 -0.10 22.51 8.56
N LEU A 698 -0.87 21.43 8.48
CA LEU A 698 -2.23 21.37 9.04
C LEU A 698 -2.17 20.88 10.50
N LYS A 699 -3.20 21.17 11.29
CA LYS A 699 -3.26 20.71 12.68
C LYS A 699 -4.12 19.45 12.82
N PRO A 700 -3.52 18.27 13.04
CA PRO A 700 -4.29 17.05 13.20
C PRO A 700 -4.70 16.77 14.66
N TYR A 701 -5.82 16.07 14.77
CA TYR A 701 -6.27 15.38 15.97
C TYR A 701 -6.63 13.96 15.56
N MET A 702 -6.47 13.02 16.48
CA MET A 702 -7.07 11.70 16.32
C MET A 702 -8.33 11.63 17.17
N VAL A 703 -9.43 11.19 16.58
CA VAL A 703 -10.68 10.99 17.30
C VAL A 703 -10.77 9.52 17.69
N LEU A 704 -10.92 9.28 18.99
CA LEU A 704 -11.30 7.99 19.53
C LEU A 704 -12.77 8.01 19.94
N ILE A 705 -13.51 7.01 19.46
CA ILE A 705 -14.88 6.70 19.87
C ILE A 705 -14.93 5.23 20.32
N PRO A 706 -16.01 4.79 21.00
CA PRO A 706 -16.14 3.38 21.37
C PRO A 706 -15.96 2.44 20.16
N GLY A 707 -14.87 1.66 20.18
CA GLY A 707 -14.58 0.63 19.18
C GLY A 707 -13.89 1.12 17.90
N HIS A 708 -13.66 2.42 17.71
CA HIS A 708 -13.15 2.95 16.43
C HIS A 708 -12.32 4.24 16.57
N ALA A 709 -11.49 4.52 15.57
CA ALA A 709 -10.61 5.68 15.50
C ALA A 709 -10.50 6.21 14.07
N PHE A 710 -10.46 7.54 13.91
CA PHE A 710 -10.28 8.19 12.61
C PHE A 710 -9.58 9.54 12.76
N SER A 711 -9.15 10.12 11.63
CA SER A 711 -8.42 11.38 11.61
C SER A 711 -9.38 12.58 11.66
N LEU A 712 -8.99 13.63 12.37
CA LEU A 712 -9.71 14.90 12.43
C LEU A 712 -8.74 16.04 12.16
N ILE A 713 -8.85 16.68 11.01
CA ILE A 713 -7.92 17.74 10.61
C ILE A 713 -8.58 19.10 10.79
N ARG A 714 -7.93 20.02 11.51
CA ARG A 714 -8.35 21.41 11.57
C ARG A 714 -7.84 22.15 10.34
N LEU A 715 -8.76 22.65 9.53
CA LEU A 715 -8.49 23.43 8.34
C LEU A 715 -8.10 24.88 8.68
N PRO A 716 -7.48 25.63 7.75
CA PRO A 716 -7.07 27.02 7.97
C PRO A 716 -8.19 27.95 8.46
N SER A 717 -9.44 27.75 8.01
CA SER A 717 -10.59 28.51 8.48
C SER A 717 -10.98 28.24 9.96
N GLY A 718 -10.41 27.20 10.56
CA GLY A 718 -10.81 26.66 11.86
C GLY A 718 -11.86 25.55 11.77
N ASN A 719 -12.42 25.30 10.58
CA ASN A 719 -13.33 24.18 10.34
C ASN A 719 -12.64 22.84 10.63
N LEU A 720 -13.43 21.86 11.07
CA LEU A 720 -12.95 20.51 11.33
C LEU A 720 -13.34 19.59 10.17
N LEU A 721 -12.37 18.85 9.65
CA LEU A 721 -12.54 17.86 8.59
C LEU A 721 -12.23 16.45 9.12
N PRO A 722 -13.25 15.67 9.52
CA PRO A 722 -13.11 14.26 9.83
C PRO A 722 -12.82 13.45 8.56
N ILE A 723 -11.93 12.45 8.63
CA ILE A 723 -11.54 11.59 7.50
C ILE A 723 -11.49 10.13 7.95
N GLU A 724 -12.35 9.28 7.37
CA GLU A 724 -12.40 7.85 7.65
C GLU A 724 -11.30 7.09 6.91
N THR A 725 -10.12 6.98 7.53
CA THR A 725 -8.96 6.33 6.91
C THR A 725 -9.15 4.83 6.68
N THR A 726 -10.12 4.20 7.35
CA THR A 726 -10.42 2.78 7.12
C THR A 726 -11.16 2.50 5.82
N GLY A 727 -11.68 3.53 5.14
CA GLY A 727 -12.32 3.40 3.83
C GLY A 727 -11.36 3.01 2.69
N VAL A 728 -10.05 2.97 2.95
CA VAL A 728 -8.99 2.65 1.98
C VAL A 728 -8.98 1.19 1.51
N GLY A 729 -9.81 0.32 2.10
CA GLY A 729 -10.43 -0.84 1.44
C GLY A 729 -9.57 -1.80 0.59
N GLY A 730 -8.25 -1.86 0.76
CA GLY A 730 -7.41 -2.74 -0.06
C GLY A 730 -6.82 -2.11 -1.32
N GLY A 731 -6.98 -0.81 -1.58
CA GLY A 731 -6.63 -0.17 -2.86
C GLY A 731 -7.83 0.02 -3.80
N LYS A 732 -7.69 0.79 -4.89
CA LYS A 732 -8.83 1.14 -5.78
C LYS A 732 -9.52 -0.09 -6.40
N THR A 733 -8.77 -1.16 -6.61
CA THR A 733 -9.20 -2.43 -7.21
C THR A 733 -10.04 -3.31 -6.27
N HIS A 734 -10.06 -3.02 -4.96
CA HIS A 734 -10.65 -3.89 -3.94
C HIS A 734 -11.88 -3.30 -3.22
N GLY A 735 -12.48 -2.24 -3.78
CA GLY A 735 -13.72 -1.64 -3.26
C GLY A 735 -13.52 -0.53 -2.23
N SER A 736 -12.43 0.24 -2.36
CA SER A 736 -12.16 1.42 -1.53
C SER A 736 -13.18 2.54 -1.75
N ALA A 737 -13.60 3.20 -0.67
CA ALA A 737 -14.45 4.39 -0.74
C ALA A 737 -13.65 5.59 -1.23
N SER A 738 -14.25 6.44 -2.05
CA SER A 738 -13.68 7.71 -2.49
C SER A 738 -13.39 8.65 -1.31
N PHE A 739 -12.52 9.64 -1.53
CA PHE A 739 -12.19 10.61 -0.49
C PHE A 739 -13.43 11.36 0.04
N ASP A 740 -14.36 11.70 -0.85
CA ASP A 740 -15.55 12.46 -0.50
C ASP A 740 -16.51 11.59 0.36
N GLU A 741 -16.64 10.29 0.06
CA GLU A 741 -17.42 9.33 0.86
C GLU A 741 -16.83 9.11 2.26
N VAL A 742 -15.50 9.01 2.39
CA VAL A 742 -14.86 8.84 3.71
C VAL A 742 -14.95 10.09 4.59
N VAL A 743 -14.95 11.28 3.98
CA VAL A 743 -15.18 12.55 4.68
C VAL A 743 -16.64 12.64 5.16
N GLU A 744 -17.61 12.30 4.31
CA GLU A 744 -19.03 12.31 4.68
C GLU A 744 -19.32 11.33 5.81
N SER A 745 -18.84 10.09 5.68
CA SER A 745 -19.01 9.02 6.67
C SER A 745 -18.40 9.38 8.03
N ALA A 746 -17.15 9.86 8.05
CA ALA A 746 -16.51 10.32 9.28
C ALA A 746 -17.24 11.53 9.88
N GLY A 747 -17.71 12.46 9.04
CA GLY A 747 -18.49 13.63 9.44
C GLY A 747 -19.78 13.26 10.17
N ALA A 748 -20.55 12.31 9.64
CA ALA A 748 -21.76 11.80 10.28
C ALA A 748 -21.46 11.09 11.61
N THR A 749 -20.43 10.23 11.62
CA THR A 749 -20.00 9.47 12.79
C THR A 749 -19.52 10.39 13.93
N TYR A 750 -18.69 11.38 13.61
CA TYR A 750 -18.20 12.36 14.56
C TYR A 750 -19.33 13.18 15.19
N LYS A 751 -20.27 13.70 14.39
CA LYS A 751 -21.41 14.47 14.89
C LYS A 751 -22.28 13.65 15.85
N LYS A 752 -22.55 12.39 15.51
CA LYS A 752 -23.33 11.47 16.36
C LYS A 752 -22.60 11.20 17.68
N ALA A 753 -21.33 10.81 17.64
CA ALA A 753 -20.56 10.53 18.84
C ALA A 753 -20.39 11.77 19.75
N ALA A 754 -20.19 12.95 19.15
CA ALA A 754 -20.08 14.21 19.88
C ALA A 754 -21.40 14.57 20.60
N ALA A 755 -22.55 14.39 19.93
CA ALA A 755 -23.87 14.61 20.53
C ALA A 755 -24.14 13.71 21.75
N GLU A 756 -23.52 12.52 21.77
CA GLU A 756 -23.63 11.57 22.88
C GLU A 756 -22.55 11.74 23.96
N GLY A 757 -21.62 12.68 23.81
CA GLY A 757 -20.50 12.87 24.74
C GLY A 757 -19.50 11.71 24.71
N ARG A 758 -19.40 11.01 23.58
CA ARG A 758 -18.62 9.77 23.40
C ARG A 758 -17.36 9.94 22.57
N VAL A 759 -16.84 11.16 22.49
CA VAL A 759 -15.64 11.50 21.74
C VAL A 759 -14.49 11.74 22.70
N LEU A 760 -13.32 11.20 22.37
CA LEU A 760 -12.04 11.61 22.94
C LEU A 760 -11.14 12.09 21.79
N GLU A 761 -10.87 13.38 21.75
CA GLU A 761 -9.91 13.97 20.83
C GLU A 761 -8.51 13.90 21.45
N ILE A 762 -7.56 13.34 20.70
CA ILE A 762 -6.15 13.27 21.06
C ILE A 762 -5.40 14.26 20.18
N ASP A 763 -4.75 15.25 20.81
CA ASP A 763 -3.84 16.17 20.13
C ASP A 763 -2.53 15.43 19.85
N ILE A 764 -2.31 15.10 18.58
CA ILE A 764 -1.17 14.31 18.13
C ILE A 764 0.13 15.11 18.23
N GLU A 765 0.06 16.43 18.03
CA GLU A 765 1.22 17.33 18.15
C GLU A 765 1.70 17.43 19.60
N ASP A 766 0.77 17.51 20.55
CA ASP A 766 1.07 17.48 21.99
C ASP A 766 1.72 16.15 22.41
N CYS A 767 1.21 15.02 21.91
CA CYS A 767 1.81 13.71 22.16
C CYS A 767 3.29 13.68 21.78
N TRP A 768 3.63 14.11 20.55
CA TRP A 768 5.02 14.17 20.10
C TRP A 768 5.87 15.14 20.93
N THR A 769 5.33 16.31 21.26
CA THR A 769 6.03 17.32 22.08
C THR A 769 6.41 16.76 23.46
N ARG A 770 5.58 15.86 24.00
CA ARG A 770 5.82 15.19 25.29
C ARG A 770 6.63 13.89 25.17
N GLY A 771 7.09 13.53 23.97
CA GLY A 771 7.90 12.33 23.72
C GLY A 771 7.10 11.03 23.62
N VAL A 772 5.78 11.12 23.46
CA VAL A 772 4.90 9.98 23.19
C VAL A 772 5.06 9.62 21.71
N SER A 773 5.58 8.42 21.43
CA SER A 773 5.90 7.96 20.07
C SER A 773 5.41 6.54 19.84
N SER A 774 5.39 6.12 18.58
CA SER A 774 4.95 4.78 18.17
C SER A 774 5.44 3.61 19.03
N PRO A 775 4.58 2.59 19.28
CA PRO A 775 3.14 2.53 19.04
C PRO A 775 2.33 3.02 20.25
N GLU A 776 2.91 3.85 21.12
CA GLU A 776 2.37 4.12 22.44
C GLU A 776 1.44 5.34 22.40
N LEU A 777 0.13 5.13 22.47
CA LEU A 777 -0.79 6.18 22.91
C LEU A 777 -0.75 6.25 24.44
N GLU A 778 -1.06 7.42 24.97
CA GLU A 778 -1.25 7.55 26.41
C GLU A 778 -2.33 6.61 26.92
N ALA A 779 -2.16 6.19 28.18
CA ALA A 779 -3.20 5.48 28.87
C ALA A 779 -4.50 6.30 28.83
N LEU A 780 -5.53 5.73 28.21
CA LEU A 780 -6.85 6.32 28.19
C LEU A 780 -7.30 6.65 29.63
N PRO A 781 -7.97 7.79 29.87
CA PRO A 781 -8.35 8.16 31.22
C PRO A 781 -9.15 7.05 31.91
N ALA A 782 -8.91 6.87 33.22
CA ALA A 782 -9.48 5.78 34.00
C ALA A 782 -11.03 5.77 33.95
N ASP A 783 -11.62 6.95 33.83
CA ASP A 783 -13.06 7.20 33.82
C ASP A 783 -13.71 7.18 32.42
N ILE A 784 -12.95 7.03 31.32
CA ILE A 784 -13.50 7.20 29.96
C ILE A 784 -14.68 6.25 29.68
N LEU A 785 -14.61 5.02 30.19
CA LEU A 785 -15.70 4.05 30.05
C LEU A 785 -16.95 4.52 30.78
N GLN A 786 -16.80 5.09 31.99
CA GLN A 786 -17.90 5.68 32.75
C GLN A 786 -18.48 6.89 32.02
N ARG A 787 -17.63 7.78 31.49
CA ARG A 787 -18.06 8.94 30.69
C ARG A 787 -18.84 8.52 29.44
N TRP A 788 -18.47 7.40 28.83
CA TRP A 788 -19.18 6.82 27.69
C TRP A 788 -20.39 5.96 28.06
N GLY A 789 -20.70 5.82 29.36
CA GLY A 789 -21.80 5.00 29.86
C GLY A 789 -21.58 3.49 29.70
N ILE A 790 -20.33 3.05 29.52
CA ILE A 790 -19.93 1.65 29.40
C ILE A 790 -19.68 1.09 30.80
N VAL A 791 -20.60 0.25 31.28
CA VAL A 791 -20.50 -0.40 32.60
C VAL A 791 -19.73 -1.71 32.45
N ALA A 792 -18.65 -1.87 33.22
CA ALA A 792 -17.91 -3.13 33.24
C ALA A 792 -18.81 -4.26 33.76
N VAL A 793 -19.02 -5.28 32.94
CA VAL A 793 -19.59 -6.55 33.41
C VAL A 793 -18.57 -7.19 34.34
N LYS A 794 -18.91 -7.38 35.62
CA LYS A 794 -18.03 -8.08 36.57
C LYS A 794 -17.77 -9.50 36.04
N SER A 795 -16.59 -9.73 35.48
CA SER A 795 -16.12 -11.08 35.22
C SER A 795 -15.73 -11.71 36.55
N THR A 796 -16.40 -12.80 36.91
CA THR A 796 -15.93 -13.68 37.97
C THR A 796 -14.63 -14.31 37.48
N PRO A 797 -13.50 -14.15 38.17
CA PRO A 797 -12.22 -14.62 37.65
C PRO A 797 -12.21 -16.15 37.60
N SER A 798 -12.16 -16.70 36.39
CA SER A 798 -11.79 -18.10 36.19
C SER A 798 -10.32 -18.26 36.62
N PRO A 799 -9.97 -19.23 37.49
CA PRO A 799 -8.58 -19.45 37.88
C PRO A 799 -7.76 -19.84 36.64
N ARG A 800 -6.63 -19.17 36.42
CA ARG A 800 -5.66 -19.54 35.38
C ARG A 800 -5.16 -20.97 35.64
N PRO A 801 -5.11 -21.86 34.64
CA PRO A 801 -4.47 -23.16 34.81
C PRO A 801 -2.97 -22.97 34.95
N GLY A 802 -2.40 -23.43 36.06
CA GLY A 802 -0.95 -23.61 36.20
C GLY A 802 -0.43 -24.75 35.29
N PRO A 803 0.90 -24.91 35.20
CA PRO A 803 1.50 -25.99 34.41
C PRO A 803 0.93 -27.35 34.84
N VAL A 804 0.44 -28.10 33.86
CA VAL A 804 -0.16 -29.42 34.05
C VAL A 804 0.90 -30.38 34.63
N PRO A 805 0.75 -30.86 35.87
CA PRO A 805 1.59 -31.94 36.38
C PRO A 805 1.28 -33.23 35.59
N PRO A 806 2.23 -34.18 35.48
CA PRO A 806 1.99 -35.42 34.76
C PRO A 806 0.77 -36.15 35.36
N PRO A 807 -0.02 -36.85 34.52
CA PRO A 807 -1.34 -37.31 34.90
C PRO A 807 -1.26 -38.31 36.06
N GLN A 808 -1.76 -37.91 37.22
CA GLN A 808 -2.12 -38.84 38.28
C GLN A 808 -3.51 -39.42 37.98
N PRO A 809 -3.74 -40.71 38.26
CA PRO A 809 -5.00 -41.38 37.96
C PRO A 809 -6.14 -40.72 38.75
N GLN A 810 -7.11 -40.15 38.03
CA GLN A 810 -8.28 -39.52 38.64
C GLN A 810 -9.25 -40.57 39.22
N PRO A 811 -9.77 -40.37 40.43
CA PRO A 811 -10.97 -41.06 40.90
C PRO A 811 -12.19 -40.54 40.14
N GLN A 812 -13.15 -41.44 39.84
CA GLN A 812 -14.39 -41.09 39.14
C GLN A 812 -15.17 -39.96 39.85
N PRO A 813 -15.67 -38.94 39.14
CA PRO A 813 -16.47 -37.88 39.75
C PRO A 813 -17.88 -38.39 40.12
N GLN A 814 -18.34 -38.06 41.32
CA GLN A 814 -19.76 -38.18 41.68
C GLN A 814 -20.61 -37.17 40.89
N PRO A 815 -21.81 -37.55 40.42
CA PRO A 815 -22.68 -36.65 39.67
C PRO A 815 -23.33 -35.59 40.57
N GLN A 816 -23.31 -34.33 40.12
CA GLN A 816 -24.09 -33.23 40.70
C GLN A 816 -25.59 -33.36 40.32
N PRO A 817 -26.53 -32.89 41.17
CA PRO A 817 -27.96 -33.10 40.98
C PRO A 817 -28.52 -32.28 39.81
N GLN A 818 -29.17 -32.95 38.86
CA GLN A 818 -29.98 -32.32 37.82
C GLN A 818 -31.34 -31.86 38.39
N PRO A 819 -31.90 -30.72 37.94
CA PRO A 819 -33.27 -30.34 38.25
C PRO A 819 -34.24 -31.43 37.77
N GLN A 820 -35.12 -31.89 38.67
CA GLN A 820 -36.05 -32.99 38.42
C GLN A 820 -37.22 -32.48 37.56
N TRP A 821 -37.18 -32.75 36.26
CA TRP A 821 -38.30 -32.51 35.33
C TRP A 821 -38.98 -33.84 34.99
N SER A 822 -40.31 -33.87 34.94
CA SER A 822 -41.06 -34.99 34.36
C SER A 822 -41.27 -34.73 32.86
N PRO A 823 -40.60 -35.43 31.94
CA PRO A 823 -40.77 -35.22 30.50
C PRO A 823 -42.22 -35.52 30.06
N VAL A 824 -42.83 -34.58 29.35
CA VAL A 824 -44.13 -34.78 28.67
C VAL A 824 -43.94 -35.40 27.28
N GLY A 825 -42.71 -35.39 26.78
CA GLY A 825 -42.25 -36.25 25.68
C GLY A 825 -40.85 -35.88 25.22
N PHE A 826 -40.31 -36.72 24.33
CA PHE A 826 -39.03 -36.49 23.66
C PHE A 826 -39.24 -36.60 22.16
N TRP A 827 -38.66 -35.66 21.41
CA TRP A 827 -38.75 -35.59 19.96
C TRP A 827 -37.36 -35.45 19.38
N ALA A 828 -37.09 -36.16 18.29
CA ALA A 828 -35.84 -36.05 17.55
C ALA A 828 -36.14 -35.85 16.07
N GLY A 829 -35.29 -35.09 15.40
CA GLY A 829 -35.49 -34.75 14.00
C GLY A 829 -34.38 -33.90 13.44
N THR A 830 -34.72 -33.10 12.43
CA THR A 830 -33.77 -32.24 11.72
C THR A 830 -34.20 -30.79 11.82
N ALA A 831 -33.24 -29.93 12.12
CA ALA A 831 -33.37 -28.49 12.07
C ALA A 831 -32.67 -27.97 10.82
N THR A 832 -33.32 -27.06 10.10
CA THR A 832 -32.74 -26.34 8.97
C THR A 832 -32.72 -24.86 9.33
N SER A 833 -31.54 -24.27 9.37
CA SER A 833 -31.33 -22.83 9.52
C SER A 833 -31.02 -22.24 8.16
N ASP A 834 -31.53 -21.02 7.90
CA ASP A 834 -31.22 -20.23 6.72
C ASP A 834 -29.94 -19.39 6.87
N TYR A 835 -29.47 -19.18 8.11
CA TYR A 835 -28.26 -18.42 8.41
C TYR A 835 -27.55 -18.93 9.69
N PRO A 836 -26.45 -19.72 9.56
CA PRO A 836 -25.91 -20.27 8.32
C PRO A 836 -26.87 -21.28 7.69
N ALA A 837 -26.87 -21.39 6.36
CA ALA A 837 -27.65 -22.39 5.62
C ALA A 837 -27.16 -23.81 5.97
N LEU A 838 -27.76 -24.44 6.99
CA LEU A 838 -27.29 -25.73 7.50
C LEU A 838 -28.46 -26.58 8.00
N THR A 839 -28.40 -27.89 7.72
CA THR A 839 -29.35 -28.89 8.22
C THR A 839 -28.64 -29.83 9.18
N TYR A 840 -29.18 -29.99 10.39
CA TYR A 840 -28.52 -30.73 11.47
C TYR A 840 -29.49 -31.54 12.33
N PRO A 841 -29.02 -32.66 12.93
CA PRO A 841 -29.83 -33.43 13.86
C PRO A 841 -30.09 -32.64 15.14
N MET A 842 -31.31 -32.77 15.64
CA MET A 842 -31.75 -32.08 16.85
C MET A 842 -32.66 -32.96 17.72
N GLN A 843 -32.71 -32.62 19.00
CA GLN A 843 -33.54 -33.24 20.02
C GLN A 843 -34.26 -32.15 20.80
N VAL A 844 -35.54 -32.35 21.06
CA VAL A 844 -36.37 -31.45 21.86
C VAL A 844 -37.06 -32.28 22.93
N GLN A 845 -36.86 -31.89 24.18
CA GLN A 845 -37.56 -32.45 25.33
C GLN A 845 -38.53 -31.40 25.85
N VAL A 846 -39.84 -31.69 25.83
CA VAL A 846 -40.86 -30.79 26.36
C VAL A 846 -41.37 -31.33 27.69
N ALA A 847 -41.41 -30.48 28.70
CA ALA A 847 -41.98 -30.74 30.01
C ALA A 847 -43.06 -29.71 30.32
N ALA A 848 -44.14 -30.13 30.97
CA ALA A 848 -45.15 -29.21 31.49
C ALA A 848 -44.87 -28.98 32.98
N SER A 849 -44.94 -27.72 33.39
CA SER A 849 -44.93 -27.32 34.80
C SER A 849 -46.35 -26.96 35.27
N GLN A 850 -46.55 -26.77 36.56
CA GLN A 850 -47.86 -26.39 37.11
C GLN A 850 -48.33 -25.04 36.53
N GLY A 851 -49.58 -24.97 36.05
CA GLY A 851 -50.17 -23.74 35.51
C GLY A 851 -50.18 -23.61 33.98
N GLY A 852 -49.96 -24.69 33.22
CA GLY A 852 -50.05 -24.66 31.75
C GLY A 852 -48.84 -24.03 31.05
N GLN A 853 -47.76 -23.81 31.80
CA GLN A 853 -46.48 -23.32 31.29
C GLN A 853 -45.58 -24.48 30.92
N PHE A 854 -45.14 -24.50 29.67
CA PHE A 854 -44.29 -25.53 29.09
C PHE A 854 -42.84 -25.07 29.11
N THR A 855 -41.93 -25.98 29.42
CA THR A 855 -40.49 -25.81 29.25
C THR A 855 -40.02 -26.76 28.17
N ALA A 856 -39.21 -26.29 27.23
CA ALA A 856 -38.61 -27.13 26.21
C ALA A 856 -37.09 -27.01 26.30
N GLN A 857 -36.39 -28.12 26.43
CA GLN A 857 -34.96 -28.17 26.25
C GLN A 857 -34.67 -28.62 24.82
N TRP A 858 -34.02 -27.74 24.07
CA TRP A 858 -33.54 -27.98 22.75
C TRP A 858 -32.05 -28.34 22.80
N TYR A 859 -31.67 -29.39 22.08
CA TYR A 859 -30.29 -29.79 21.82
C TYR A 859 -30.07 -29.97 20.32
N GLY A 860 -29.00 -29.39 19.79
CA GLY A 860 -28.60 -29.56 18.39
C GLY A 860 -27.10 -29.77 18.29
N GLU A 861 -26.67 -30.66 17.41
CA GLU A 861 -25.26 -30.88 17.12
C GLU A 861 -25.02 -30.79 15.61
N ALA A 862 -24.11 -29.90 15.21
CA ALA A 862 -23.78 -29.69 13.80
C ALA A 862 -22.26 -29.60 13.64
N THR A 863 -21.72 -30.33 12.68
CA THR A 863 -20.34 -30.09 12.23
C THR A 863 -20.39 -29.14 11.05
N VAL A 864 -20.00 -27.89 11.29
CA VAL A 864 -19.90 -26.89 10.23
C VAL A 864 -18.44 -26.81 9.83
N THR A 865 -18.18 -26.93 8.54
CA THR A 865 -16.84 -26.66 8.01
C THR A 865 -16.74 -25.16 7.86
N ASP A 866 -15.82 -24.54 8.61
CA ASP A 866 -15.57 -23.10 8.46
C ASP A 866 -14.99 -22.79 7.07
N MET A 867 -14.89 -21.51 6.74
CA MET A 867 -14.34 -21.06 5.45
C MET A 867 -12.88 -21.51 5.21
N TYR A 868 -12.19 -21.97 6.25
CA TYR A 868 -10.81 -22.49 6.20
C TYR A 868 -10.75 -24.02 6.13
N GLY A 869 -11.89 -24.70 5.91
CA GLY A 869 -11.93 -26.16 5.83
C GLY A 869 -11.82 -26.87 7.18
N ARG A 870 -11.83 -26.14 8.30
CA ARG A 870 -11.76 -26.74 9.65
C ARG A 870 -13.16 -27.18 10.06
N GLN A 871 -13.26 -28.42 10.52
CA GLN A 871 -14.49 -28.92 11.10
C GLN A 871 -14.68 -28.31 12.50
N MET A 872 -15.76 -27.55 12.65
CA MET A 872 -16.20 -26.99 13.91
C MET A 872 -17.43 -27.73 14.37
N LEU A 873 -17.32 -28.39 15.52
CA LEU A 873 -18.43 -29.05 16.17
C LEU A 873 -19.19 -28.02 17.02
N TYR A 874 -20.39 -27.67 16.57
CA TYR A 874 -21.35 -26.88 17.30
C TYR A 874 -22.24 -27.80 18.13
N LYS A 875 -22.31 -27.54 19.44
CA LYS A 875 -23.32 -28.11 20.33
C LYS A 875 -24.15 -26.98 20.91
N ILE A 876 -25.42 -26.95 20.56
CA ILE A 876 -26.36 -25.94 21.01
C ILE A 876 -27.27 -26.61 22.03
N THR A 877 -27.39 -26.01 23.21
CA THR A 877 -28.39 -26.38 24.20
C THR A 877 -29.16 -25.12 24.58
N GLU A 878 -30.47 -25.14 24.44
CA GLU A 878 -31.29 -23.99 24.78
C GLU A 878 -32.52 -24.43 25.57
N ILE A 879 -32.86 -23.65 26.59
CA ILE A 879 -34.06 -23.87 27.40
C ILE A 879 -35.04 -22.79 27.03
N PHE A 880 -36.22 -23.19 26.58
CA PHE A 880 -37.34 -22.33 26.27
C PHE A 880 -38.43 -22.51 27.32
N VAL A 881 -39.16 -21.43 27.60
CA VAL A 881 -40.34 -21.44 28.45
C VAL A 881 -41.47 -20.71 27.75
N GLY A 882 -42.67 -21.27 27.77
CA GLY A 882 -43.78 -20.78 26.98
C GLY A 882 -45.15 -21.24 27.46
N GLN A 883 -46.19 -20.76 26.81
CA GLN A 883 -47.58 -21.12 27.08
C GLN A 883 -48.33 -21.37 25.77
N MET A 884 -49.40 -22.15 25.85
CA MET A 884 -50.26 -22.40 24.70
C MET A 884 -51.04 -21.14 24.33
N GLN A 885 -51.01 -20.80 23.04
CA GLN A 885 -51.84 -19.77 22.43
C GLN A 885 -52.57 -20.38 21.23
N GLY A 886 -53.81 -20.82 21.45
CA GLY A 886 -54.57 -21.57 20.45
C GLY A 886 -54.01 -22.97 20.21
N ASP A 887 -53.72 -23.31 18.96
CA ASP A 887 -53.09 -24.57 18.53
C ASP A 887 -51.55 -24.52 18.49
N ARG A 888 -50.96 -23.39 18.91
CA ARG A 888 -49.51 -23.16 18.92
C ARG A 888 -48.98 -23.00 20.33
N LEU A 889 -47.78 -23.50 20.57
CA LEU A 889 -46.99 -23.25 21.76
C LEU A 889 -45.99 -22.15 21.46
N ILE A 890 -46.17 -20.98 22.07
CA ILE A 890 -45.26 -19.84 21.91
C ILE A 890 -44.29 -19.84 23.09
N MET A 891 -43.00 -19.89 22.80
CA MET A 891 -41.93 -20.04 23.79
C MET A 891 -40.85 -18.97 23.61
N GLN A 892 -40.31 -18.52 24.73
CA GLN A 892 -39.19 -17.59 24.83
C GLN A 892 -38.01 -18.32 25.45
N GLY A 893 -36.82 -18.18 24.86
CA GLY A 893 -35.61 -18.76 25.42
C GLY A 893 -35.28 -18.12 26.78
N GLN A 894 -34.91 -18.96 27.74
CA GLN A 894 -34.48 -18.59 29.09
C GLN A 894 -32.97 -18.67 29.23
N SER A 895 -32.34 -19.65 28.59
CA SER A 895 -30.89 -19.82 28.62
C SER A 895 -30.42 -20.56 27.38
N LYS A 896 -29.37 -20.07 26.74
CA LYS A 896 -28.72 -20.69 25.59
C LYS A 896 -27.25 -20.93 25.88
N THR A 897 -26.78 -22.13 25.60
CA THR A 897 -25.38 -22.53 25.66
C THR A 897 -24.98 -23.03 24.29
N ILE A 898 -24.02 -22.37 23.67
CA ILE A 898 -23.40 -22.85 22.43
C ILE A 898 -21.97 -23.24 22.78
N VAL A 899 -21.54 -24.44 22.40
CA VAL A 899 -20.17 -24.91 22.56
C VAL A 899 -19.61 -25.19 21.17
N VAL A 900 -18.51 -24.52 20.82
CA VAL A 900 -17.81 -24.71 19.55
C VAL A 900 -16.47 -25.36 19.86
N ASN A 901 -16.25 -26.59 19.37
CA ASN A 901 -15.02 -27.36 19.62
C ASN A 901 -14.63 -27.44 21.11
N GLY A 902 -15.62 -27.58 22.00
CA GLY A 902 -15.42 -27.66 23.45
C GLY A 902 -15.31 -26.31 24.17
N MET A 903 -15.35 -25.18 23.44
CA MET A 903 -15.32 -23.84 24.02
C MET A 903 -16.72 -23.20 24.07
N PRO A 904 -17.21 -22.76 25.24
CA PRO A 904 -18.51 -22.12 25.37
C PRO A 904 -18.52 -20.73 24.70
N GLN A 905 -19.63 -20.40 24.05
CA GLN A 905 -19.91 -19.14 23.38
C GLN A 905 -21.11 -18.47 24.03
N GLN A 906 -21.07 -17.14 24.13
CA GLN A 906 -22.23 -16.35 24.55
C GLN A 906 -23.15 -16.10 23.33
N ALA A 907 -24.44 -16.35 23.49
CA ALA A 907 -25.44 -16.10 22.46
C ALA A 907 -26.75 -15.67 23.10
N PRO A 908 -27.48 -14.71 22.49
CA PRO A 908 -28.82 -14.36 22.94
C PRO A 908 -29.77 -15.55 22.78
N THR A 909 -30.78 -15.59 23.64
CA THR A 909 -31.84 -16.60 23.61
C THR A 909 -32.81 -16.33 22.46
N ASP A 910 -33.24 -17.40 21.79
CA ASP A 910 -34.15 -17.35 20.67
C ASP A 910 -35.62 -17.30 21.12
N SER A 911 -36.51 -17.00 20.18
CA SER A 911 -37.95 -17.19 20.38
C SER A 911 -38.45 -18.29 19.45
N MET A 912 -39.36 -19.13 19.94
CA MET A 912 -39.79 -20.33 19.23
C MET A 912 -41.31 -20.44 19.23
N THR A 913 -41.88 -20.70 18.05
CA THR A 913 -43.27 -21.10 17.90
C THR A 913 -43.32 -22.56 17.51
N VAL A 914 -43.99 -23.40 18.28
CA VAL A 914 -44.13 -24.83 18.01
C VAL A 914 -45.59 -25.17 17.73
N ARG A 915 -45.84 -26.01 16.72
CA ARG A 915 -47.15 -26.56 16.41
C ARG A 915 -47.07 -28.05 16.12
N MET A 916 -48.20 -28.75 16.30
CA MET A 916 -48.33 -30.14 15.88
C MET A 916 -48.79 -30.22 14.42
N GLU A 917 -48.04 -30.94 13.59
CA GLU A 917 -48.46 -31.33 12.24
C GLU A 917 -48.57 -32.86 12.19
N GLY A 918 -49.78 -33.39 12.36
CA GLY A 918 -50.01 -34.84 12.44
C GLY A 918 -49.33 -35.46 13.67
N ALA A 919 -48.33 -36.31 13.45
CA ALA A 919 -47.54 -36.95 14.52
C ALA A 919 -46.18 -36.27 14.76
N GLU A 920 -45.89 -35.16 14.07
CA GLU A 920 -44.63 -34.41 14.16
C GLU A 920 -44.83 -33.09 14.90
N LEU A 921 -43.84 -32.70 15.71
CA LEU A 921 -43.69 -31.32 16.16
C LEU A 921 -42.93 -30.55 15.10
N VAL A 922 -43.50 -29.42 14.69
CA VAL A 922 -42.85 -28.47 13.80
C VAL A 922 -42.64 -27.19 14.57
N GLY A 923 -41.38 -26.77 14.67
CA GLY A 923 -41.03 -25.51 15.32
C GLY A 923 -40.38 -24.54 14.36
N ASP A 924 -40.65 -23.28 14.64
CA ASP A 924 -40.15 -22.13 13.91
C ASP A 924 -39.48 -21.22 14.93
N VAL A 925 -38.15 -21.17 14.86
CA VAL A 925 -37.29 -20.45 15.79
C VAL A 925 -36.81 -19.19 15.08
N ASN A 926 -37.21 -18.04 15.61
CA ASN A 926 -36.61 -16.77 15.24
C ASN A 926 -35.32 -16.63 16.04
N VAL A 927 -34.21 -16.77 15.32
CA VAL A 927 -32.88 -16.71 15.93
C VAL A 927 -32.59 -15.25 16.26
N ALA A 928 -32.24 -14.96 17.52
CA ALA A 928 -32.11 -13.59 17.99
C ALA A 928 -30.98 -12.81 17.28
N THR A 929 -30.03 -13.49 16.65
CA THR A 929 -28.95 -12.91 15.83
C THR A 929 -29.33 -12.66 14.36
N GLY A 930 -30.59 -12.88 13.97
CA GLY A 930 -31.06 -12.83 12.59
C GLY A 930 -31.03 -14.21 11.92
N GLY A 931 -32.08 -14.50 11.14
CA GLY A 931 -32.33 -15.80 10.53
C GLY A 931 -33.53 -16.53 11.16
N ARG A 932 -34.02 -17.54 10.44
CA ARG A 932 -35.14 -18.40 10.80
C ARG A 932 -34.70 -19.85 10.74
N CYS A 933 -34.86 -20.56 11.85
CA CYS A 933 -34.63 -21.99 11.90
C CYS A 933 -35.97 -22.73 11.97
N ILE A 934 -36.23 -23.54 10.94
CA ILE A 934 -37.41 -24.40 10.88
C ILE A 934 -36.97 -25.82 11.19
N TRP A 935 -37.66 -26.48 12.10
CA TRP A 935 -37.38 -27.86 12.45
C TRP A 935 -38.62 -28.72 12.47
N ARG A 936 -38.42 -30.01 12.18
CA ARG A 936 -39.44 -31.04 12.29
C ARG A 936 -38.89 -32.21 13.08
N ALA A 937 -39.63 -32.65 14.08
CA ALA A 937 -39.22 -33.74 14.95
C ALA A 937 -40.37 -34.72 15.22
N ARG A 938 -40.05 -36.02 15.16
CA ARG A 938 -40.98 -37.10 15.50
C ARG A 938 -40.83 -37.48 16.95
N ARG A 939 -41.96 -37.77 17.60
CA ARG A 939 -41.98 -38.28 18.97
C ARG A 939 -41.21 -39.60 19.00
N GLN A 940 -40.26 -39.71 19.91
CA GLN A 940 -39.57 -40.95 20.19
C GLN A 940 -40.34 -41.72 21.27
N GLN A 941 -40.30 -43.05 21.20
CA GLN A 941 -41.00 -43.92 22.17
C GLN A 941 -40.30 -43.98 23.51
#